data_AF-A0A926BIJ1-F1
#
_entry.id   AF-A0A926BIJ1-F1
#
_cell.length_a   1.000
_cell.length_b   1.000
_cell.length_c   1.000
_cell.angle_alpha   90.00
_cell.angle_beta   90.00
_cell.angle_gamma   90.00
#
_symmetry.space_group_name_H-M   'P 1'
#
loop_
_entity.id
_entity.type
_entity.pdbx_description
1 polymer ?
#
loop_
_entity_poly.entity_id
_entity_poly.type
_entity_poly.pdbx_seq_one_letter_code
_entity_poly.pdbx_strand_id
1 'polypeptide(L)'
;MSKTVALYLLLLWVTAPIVRVAFGAVPPETYSPAAHVRPSVMDAPTWMLDGVREVAAPGVPGSVCVYSKSAFPVVVASSGEYREAVVAAAMYGKGRGVAFGHDGYFAADALGTGDTGKLLFNSIRWAAGGRMYPRVGVLAKRQGGVVALLKARGGVLVAVLPEKGSAKRLKEFDVIVGTFSDVPEAEHAAYTAFAKAGGGLVGAETGWGWLSLHPGKTLSENGGNHIFAGMGLLWTGGMLERTTKRGFTTTEPLPDGINASNALDALIAGTGTPTENAQSVWTVGQALQALPPGERSFRARLARLRKSDTPNFADLHVNPVTMEKPLHRLFLTEDIRAAMTAPPESLVAHPSASSFPGAIPADAPRVTRALPVDTTIPEWHSTGLYAAPGEALTVTVSAIGAKLGLRVRIGTHTDTLWHLPTWKRSPEVTRSFSITAPVTRIANAFGGAILIDVPDGCPPATVTVTVKGAVAAPYFVRGKTDLDAWRRTTRHAPGPWAELQGDRCVLTVPSSVVRDLDDPDALMSYWDAVMDAAADLYAIPRERRRQERYCVDRQISAGYMHSGYPIMTGDDVAKTFVDLRILRGSSGIKTWGFYHELGHNHQKPAWSWDGCGEVTNNFFALYGDELFNGVKSDYVNSHPAIAPDARKKLLTAYFAAGAPYEKWKSDPFTALTFFIQLRQEFGWKPFQTVFREYEQLPVREHPRTDTEKHDQFLMRFSRAVGKNLGPFFALWGIPTTESARQSVSALPEWTPLEITDGVAKNSYSHP
;
A
#
# COMPACT_ATOMS: atom_id res chain seq x y z
N MET A 1 60.94 -44.75 29.35
CA MET A 1 59.47 -44.89 29.35
C MET A 1 58.89 -43.79 28.43
N SER A 2 58.98 -43.73 27.08
CA SER A 2 58.92 -44.66 25.93
C SER A 2 57.55 -45.34 25.80
N LYS A 3 56.73 -45.20 24.74
CA LYS A 3 56.82 -44.68 23.35
C LYS A 3 55.37 -44.46 22.83
N THR A 4 54.96 -43.43 22.07
CA THR A 4 55.18 -43.06 20.64
C THR A 4 54.27 -43.80 19.62
N VAL A 5 53.79 -43.04 18.60
CA VAL A 5 53.40 -43.41 17.19
C VAL A 5 51.94 -43.91 16.98
N ALA A 6 51.22 -43.73 15.87
CA ALA A 6 51.10 -42.74 14.78
C ALA A 6 49.97 -43.22 13.83
N LEU A 7 49.39 -42.29 13.06
CA LEU A 7 49.14 -42.29 11.61
C LEU A 7 49.08 -43.64 10.82
N TYR A 8 47.99 -43.78 10.04
CA TYR A 8 47.92 -44.14 8.60
C TYR A 8 48.39 -45.52 8.04
N LEU A 9 47.56 -46.00 7.08
CA LEU A 9 47.86 -46.86 5.92
C LEU A 9 48.05 -48.37 6.24
N LEU A 10 47.63 -49.36 5.45
CA LEU A 10 47.53 -49.45 4.00
C LEU A 10 46.91 -50.83 3.64
N LEU A 11 46.26 -50.91 2.48
CA LEU A 11 46.23 -52.01 1.48
C LEU A 11 46.24 -53.48 1.96
N LEU A 12 45.20 -54.26 1.62
CA LEU A 12 45.09 -55.02 0.36
C LEU A 12 46.28 -55.96 0.12
N TRP A 13 45.99 -57.27 -0.02
CA TRP A 13 46.34 -58.12 -1.17
C TRP A 13 46.01 -59.59 -0.79
N VAL A 14 45.15 -60.35 -1.48
CA VAL A 14 45.14 -60.85 -2.88
C VAL A 14 45.34 -62.38 -2.89
N THR A 15 44.81 -62.98 -3.96
CA THR A 15 44.97 -64.35 -4.51
C THR A 15 43.87 -65.36 -4.12
N ALA A 16 42.90 -65.74 -5.00
CA ALA A 16 42.95 -66.37 -6.34
C ALA A 16 43.32 -67.87 -6.28
N PRO A 17 43.13 -68.72 -7.32
CA PRO A 17 42.28 -68.67 -8.54
C PRO A 17 41.58 -70.03 -8.84
N ILE A 18 40.91 -70.15 -10.01
CA ILE A 18 40.97 -71.24 -11.04
C ILE A 18 39.70 -71.11 -11.94
N VAL A 19 39.77 -70.51 -13.15
CA VAL A 19 39.98 -71.14 -14.49
C VAL A 19 38.69 -71.84 -15.00
N ARG A 20 38.11 -71.68 -16.21
CA ARG A 20 38.42 -70.99 -17.49
C ARG A 20 37.16 -71.07 -18.42
N VAL A 21 37.19 -70.28 -19.51
CA VAL A 21 36.51 -70.41 -20.83
C VAL A 21 35.15 -69.71 -21.08
N ALA A 22 35.30 -68.48 -21.60
CA ALA A 22 34.72 -67.83 -22.79
C ALA A 22 33.32 -68.12 -23.39
N PHE A 23 32.68 -66.98 -23.70
CA PHE A 23 31.87 -66.55 -24.87
C PHE A 23 30.37 -66.31 -24.66
N GLY A 24 29.98 -65.02 -24.78
CA GLY A 24 28.72 -64.61 -25.43
C GLY A 24 27.62 -63.98 -24.56
N ALA A 25 27.30 -62.71 -24.87
CA ALA A 25 26.04 -61.98 -24.68
C ALA A 25 25.64 -61.41 -23.28
N VAL A 26 25.05 -60.21 -23.35
CA VAL A 26 24.54 -59.30 -22.28
C VAL A 26 23.02 -59.12 -22.54
N PRO A 27 22.12 -58.78 -21.58
CA PRO A 27 21.88 -59.20 -20.19
C PRO A 27 20.41 -59.75 -20.02
N PRO A 28 19.84 -59.88 -18.79
CA PRO A 28 19.04 -58.77 -18.26
C PRO A 28 19.13 -58.53 -16.73
N GLU A 29 19.07 -57.25 -16.42
CA GLU A 29 18.61 -56.53 -15.22
C GLU A 29 18.32 -57.30 -13.92
N THR A 30 19.08 -56.94 -12.88
CA THR A 30 18.74 -57.18 -11.47
C THR A 30 17.93 -56.02 -10.90
N TYR A 31 16.74 -56.32 -10.41
CA TYR A 31 15.95 -55.42 -9.58
C TYR A 31 16.37 -55.60 -8.10
N SER A 32 16.78 -54.52 -7.43
CA SER A 32 16.90 -54.48 -5.97
C SER A 32 16.10 -53.27 -5.45
N PRO A 33 15.24 -53.43 -4.44
CA PRO A 33 14.37 -52.36 -3.97
C PRO A 33 15.19 -51.34 -3.16
N ALA A 34 15.40 -50.15 -3.72
CA ALA A 34 16.03 -49.05 -3.01
C ALA A 34 15.15 -48.61 -1.83
N ALA A 35 15.77 -48.61 -0.64
CA ALA A 35 15.20 -48.15 0.61
C ALA A 35 14.61 -46.73 0.50
N HIS A 36 13.40 -46.55 1.02
CA HIS A 36 12.77 -45.24 1.17
C HIS A 36 13.52 -44.38 2.19
N VAL A 37 14.46 -43.59 1.71
CA VAL A 37 15.08 -42.50 2.49
C VAL A 37 13.99 -41.46 2.77
N ARG A 38 13.66 -41.24 4.05
CA ARG A 38 12.84 -40.11 4.46
C ARG A 38 13.71 -38.84 4.40
N PRO A 39 13.36 -37.82 3.62
CA PRO A 39 14.11 -36.57 3.61
C PRO A 39 14.03 -35.89 4.98
N SER A 40 15.17 -35.44 5.50
CA SER A 40 15.24 -34.60 6.69
C SER A 40 14.73 -33.18 6.35
N VAL A 41 14.45 -32.36 7.38
CA VAL A 41 14.03 -30.95 7.18
C VAL A 41 15.09 -30.15 6.40
N MET A 42 16.37 -30.50 6.54
CA MET A 42 17.48 -29.84 5.82
C MET A 42 17.52 -30.22 4.33
N ASP A 43 17.03 -31.41 3.95
CA ASP A 43 17.02 -31.88 2.55
C ASP A 43 15.73 -31.50 1.81
N ALA A 44 14.70 -31.05 2.54
CA ALA A 44 13.38 -30.77 1.99
C ALA A 44 13.39 -29.66 0.91
N PRO A 45 14.04 -28.50 1.11
CA PRO A 45 14.16 -27.49 0.04
C PRO A 45 14.82 -28.05 -1.21
N THR A 46 15.94 -28.76 -1.06
CA THR A 46 16.69 -29.34 -2.18
C THR A 46 15.86 -30.34 -2.98
N TRP A 47 15.11 -31.21 -2.31
CA TRP A 47 14.28 -32.19 -2.99
C TRP A 47 13.04 -31.56 -3.65
N MET A 48 12.42 -30.56 -3.02
CA MET A 48 11.30 -29.83 -3.62
C MET A 48 11.73 -29.05 -4.87
N LEU A 49 12.94 -28.49 -4.85
CA LEU A 49 13.52 -27.71 -5.94
C LEU A 49 14.28 -28.55 -6.98
N ASP A 50 14.26 -29.88 -6.88
CA ASP A 50 14.99 -30.75 -7.80
C ASP A 50 14.61 -30.49 -9.27
N GLY A 51 15.57 -29.94 -10.01
CA GLY A 51 15.43 -29.42 -11.37
C GLY A 51 14.28 -28.44 -11.56
N VAL A 52 14.04 -27.56 -10.58
CA VAL A 52 13.15 -26.39 -10.66
C VAL A 52 14.03 -25.15 -10.55
N ARG A 53 14.10 -24.34 -11.61
CA ARG A 53 14.94 -23.12 -11.65
C ARG A 53 14.10 -21.84 -11.62
N GLU A 54 12.91 -21.89 -12.19
CA GLU A 54 12.02 -20.74 -12.30
C GLU A 54 10.58 -21.18 -12.22
N VAL A 55 9.74 -20.43 -11.51
CA VAL A 55 8.30 -20.66 -11.41
C VAL A 55 7.52 -19.44 -11.84
N ALA A 56 6.27 -19.63 -12.26
CA ALA A 56 5.39 -18.59 -12.73
C ALA A 56 5.06 -17.56 -11.64
N ALA A 57 4.62 -16.38 -12.04
CA ALA A 57 3.95 -15.41 -11.18
C ALA A 57 2.52 -15.15 -11.69
N PRO A 58 1.54 -16.01 -11.32
CA PRO A 58 0.15 -15.81 -11.72
C PRO A 58 -0.41 -14.55 -11.07
N GLY A 59 -0.91 -13.62 -11.88
CA GLY A 59 -1.35 -12.30 -11.41
C GLY A 59 -0.25 -11.58 -10.63
N VAL A 60 -0.59 -11.18 -9.39
CA VAL A 60 0.36 -10.67 -8.38
C VAL A 60 0.37 -11.63 -7.19
N PRO A 61 1.33 -12.56 -7.12
CA PRO A 61 1.43 -13.49 -6.00
C PRO A 61 1.59 -12.77 -4.66
N GLY A 62 0.87 -13.25 -3.66
CA GLY A 62 1.02 -12.79 -2.28
C GLY A 62 2.10 -13.55 -1.52
N SER A 63 2.35 -13.14 -0.28
CA SER A 63 3.31 -13.81 0.59
C SER A 63 2.72 -14.86 1.52
N VAL A 64 3.56 -15.83 1.87
CA VAL A 64 3.34 -16.85 2.89
C VAL A 64 4.33 -16.63 4.02
N CYS A 65 3.85 -16.27 5.20
CA CYS A 65 4.65 -16.16 6.40
C CYS A 65 4.98 -17.55 6.97
N VAL A 66 6.24 -17.71 7.34
CA VAL A 66 6.80 -18.88 7.99
C VAL A 66 7.07 -18.51 9.43
N TYR A 67 6.36 -19.09 10.41
CA TYR A 67 6.45 -18.61 11.80
C TYR A 67 6.79 -19.68 12.84
N SER A 68 6.90 -20.95 12.45
CA SER A 68 7.34 -22.04 13.34
C SER A 68 8.76 -22.49 12.98
N LYS A 69 9.48 -23.08 13.94
CA LYS A 69 10.81 -23.70 13.70
C LYS A 69 10.77 -24.90 12.74
N SER A 70 9.59 -25.47 12.52
CA SER A 70 9.38 -26.62 11.63
C SER A 70 8.94 -26.22 10.24
N ALA A 71 8.82 -24.91 9.98
CA ALA A 71 8.45 -24.33 8.71
C ALA A 71 9.65 -23.60 8.07
N PHE A 72 9.72 -23.60 6.74
CA PHE A 72 10.80 -23.00 5.98
C PHE A 72 10.31 -22.48 4.61
N PRO A 73 10.91 -21.40 4.09
CA PRO A 73 10.64 -20.93 2.74
C PRO A 73 11.21 -21.88 1.68
N VAL A 74 10.58 -21.93 0.51
CA VAL A 74 11.02 -22.72 -0.65
C VAL A 74 11.34 -21.81 -1.84
N VAL A 75 10.49 -20.81 -2.09
CA VAL A 75 10.73 -19.76 -3.10
C VAL A 75 10.49 -18.42 -2.43
N VAL A 76 11.36 -17.45 -2.66
CA VAL A 76 11.33 -16.13 -2.03
C VAL A 76 11.36 -15.02 -3.07
N ALA A 77 10.75 -13.88 -2.74
CA ALA A 77 10.71 -12.71 -3.59
C ALA A 77 10.78 -11.43 -2.74
N SER A 78 10.90 -10.29 -3.41
CA SER A 78 10.89 -8.99 -2.75
C SER A 78 9.46 -8.51 -2.50
N SER A 79 9.27 -7.85 -1.36
CA SER A 79 8.11 -7.02 -1.02
C SER A 79 8.67 -5.66 -0.59
N GLY A 80 8.86 -4.75 -1.54
CA GLY A 80 9.66 -3.55 -1.32
C GLY A 80 11.09 -3.91 -0.92
N GLU A 81 11.56 -3.36 0.20
CA GLU A 81 12.92 -3.61 0.72
C GLU A 81 13.08 -4.95 1.46
N TYR A 82 11.97 -5.67 1.70
CA TYR A 82 11.95 -6.91 2.47
C TYR A 82 11.84 -8.14 1.57
N ARG A 83 12.20 -9.30 2.11
CA ARG A 83 12.06 -10.60 1.47
C ARG A 83 10.99 -11.44 2.15
N GLU A 84 10.11 -12.05 1.36
CA GLU A 84 9.04 -12.91 1.86
C GLU A 84 8.92 -14.18 1.00
N ALA A 85 8.32 -15.23 1.56
CA ALA A 85 8.16 -16.49 0.83
C ALA A 85 6.96 -16.41 -0.12
N VAL A 86 7.19 -16.78 -1.38
CA VAL A 86 6.14 -17.07 -2.38
C VAL A 86 5.59 -18.48 -2.15
N VAL A 87 6.48 -19.42 -1.85
CA VAL A 87 6.16 -20.81 -1.53
C VAL A 87 6.87 -21.17 -0.25
N ALA A 88 6.17 -21.80 0.68
CA ALA A 88 6.74 -22.26 1.94
C ALA A 88 6.21 -23.65 2.30
N ALA A 89 6.96 -24.37 3.12
CA ALA A 89 6.64 -25.72 3.53
C ALA A 89 6.89 -25.91 5.03
N ALA A 90 6.23 -26.90 5.62
CA ALA A 90 6.34 -27.18 7.05
C ALA A 90 6.12 -28.65 7.38
N MET A 91 6.80 -29.11 8.43
CA MET A 91 6.50 -30.38 9.08
C MET A 91 5.50 -30.16 10.23
N TYR A 92 4.51 -31.04 10.38
CA TYR A 92 3.53 -30.95 11.46
C TYR A 92 3.15 -32.33 12.00
N GLY A 93 3.60 -32.64 13.23
CA GLY A 93 3.47 -34.00 13.77
C GLY A 93 4.18 -35.01 12.86
N LYS A 94 3.42 -35.95 12.29
CA LYS A 94 3.93 -36.93 11.31
C LYS A 94 3.73 -36.49 9.86
N GLY A 95 2.93 -35.45 9.60
CA GLY A 95 2.60 -34.99 8.26
C GLY A 95 3.31 -33.72 7.86
N ARG A 96 2.86 -33.13 6.74
CA ARG A 96 3.57 -32.09 5.99
C ARG A 96 2.58 -31.12 5.35
N GLY A 97 2.93 -29.84 5.32
CA GLY A 97 2.16 -28.78 4.67
C GLY A 97 3.01 -28.02 3.66
N VAL A 98 2.42 -27.64 2.53
CA VAL A 98 3.03 -26.72 1.55
C VAL A 98 2.00 -25.65 1.21
N ALA A 99 2.42 -24.39 1.13
CA ALA A 99 1.57 -23.25 0.82
C ALA A 99 2.18 -22.42 -0.32
N PHE A 100 1.36 -22.13 -1.33
CA PHE A 100 1.66 -21.24 -2.44
C PHE A 100 0.89 -19.93 -2.28
N GLY A 101 1.57 -18.80 -2.49
CA GLY A 101 1.02 -17.46 -2.26
C GLY A 101 0.01 -16.95 -3.28
N HIS A 102 -0.48 -17.80 -4.20
CA HIS A 102 -1.54 -17.42 -5.13
C HIS A 102 -2.34 -18.63 -5.62
N ASP A 103 -3.68 -18.55 -5.62
CA ASP A 103 -4.55 -19.65 -6.08
C ASP A 103 -4.31 -20.01 -7.57
N GLY A 104 -4.02 -19.01 -8.39
CA GLY A 104 -3.62 -19.16 -9.80
C GLY A 104 -2.40 -20.07 -10.06
N TYR A 105 -1.60 -20.46 -9.06
CA TYR A 105 -0.53 -21.47 -9.25
C TYR A 105 -1.08 -22.84 -9.69
N PHE A 106 -2.36 -23.08 -9.44
CA PHE A 106 -3.06 -24.30 -9.78
C PHE A 106 -3.78 -24.24 -11.15
N ALA A 107 -3.70 -23.11 -11.84
CA ALA A 107 -4.21 -22.93 -13.19
C ALA A 107 -3.25 -23.49 -14.26
N ALA A 108 -3.79 -23.90 -15.40
CA ALA A 108 -3.03 -24.61 -16.44
C ALA A 108 -1.92 -23.75 -17.07
N ASP A 109 -2.15 -22.45 -17.22
CA ASP A 109 -1.20 -21.47 -17.73
C ASP A 109 0.03 -21.33 -16.81
N ALA A 110 -0.19 -21.19 -15.50
CA ALA A 110 0.88 -21.13 -14.52
C ALA A 110 1.66 -22.45 -14.47
N LEU A 111 0.97 -23.60 -14.47
CA LEU A 111 1.60 -24.92 -14.43
C LEU A 111 2.46 -25.22 -15.67
N GLY A 112 2.10 -24.67 -16.83
CA GLY A 112 2.87 -24.76 -18.07
C GLY A 112 4.00 -23.73 -18.20
N THR A 113 4.10 -22.77 -17.28
CA THR A 113 5.11 -21.71 -17.31
C THR A 113 6.30 -22.07 -16.43
N GLY A 114 7.51 -22.06 -16.99
CA GLY A 114 8.73 -22.44 -16.28
C GLY A 114 8.66 -23.88 -15.77
N ASP A 115 9.13 -24.10 -14.54
CA ASP A 115 9.13 -25.39 -13.85
C ASP A 115 7.99 -25.53 -12.83
N THR A 116 6.95 -24.67 -12.91
CA THR A 116 5.87 -24.58 -11.90
C THR A 116 5.14 -25.91 -11.69
N GLY A 117 4.74 -26.60 -12.77
CA GLY A 117 4.11 -27.92 -12.68
C GLY A 117 5.03 -28.99 -12.09
N LYS A 118 6.35 -28.83 -12.22
CA LYS A 118 7.33 -29.70 -11.58
C LYS A 118 7.46 -29.41 -10.09
N LEU A 119 7.54 -28.14 -9.70
CA LEU A 119 7.51 -27.73 -8.29
C LEU A 119 6.25 -28.26 -7.59
N LEU A 120 5.07 -28.06 -8.18
CA LEU A 120 3.82 -28.54 -7.59
C LEU A 120 3.86 -30.06 -7.36
N PHE A 121 4.31 -30.82 -8.35
CA PHE A 121 4.39 -32.28 -8.20
C PHE A 121 5.41 -32.71 -7.14
N ASN A 122 6.59 -32.07 -7.10
CA ASN A 122 7.59 -32.32 -6.06
C ASN A 122 7.02 -32.01 -4.68
N SER A 123 6.27 -30.90 -4.53
CA SER A 123 5.57 -30.52 -3.31
C SER A 123 4.53 -31.55 -2.88
N ILE A 124 3.74 -32.10 -3.81
CA ILE A 124 2.76 -33.16 -3.52
C ILE A 124 3.47 -34.43 -3.03
N ARG A 125 4.55 -34.86 -3.70
CA ARG A 125 5.33 -36.05 -3.27
C ARG A 125 5.98 -35.84 -1.92
N TRP A 126 6.52 -34.63 -1.70
CA TRP A 126 7.09 -34.26 -0.42
C TRP A 126 6.03 -34.31 0.67
N ALA A 127 4.88 -33.67 0.47
CA ALA A 127 3.76 -33.71 1.41
C ALA A 127 3.26 -35.14 1.68
N ALA A 128 3.33 -36.03 0.69
CA ALA A 128 2.95 -37.45 0.81
C ALA A 128 3.98 -38.33 1.56
N GLY A 129 5.04 -37.76 2.11
CA GLY A 129 6.05 -38.52 2.85
C GLY A 129 7.11 -39.21 1.97
N GLY A 130 7.34 -38.76 0.73
CA GLY A 130 8.31 -39.43 -0.17
C GLY A 130 7.68 -40.28 -1.27
N ARG A 131 6.38 -40.60 -1.14
CA ARG A 131 5.69 -41.57 -2.00
C ARG A 131 5.82 -41.19 -3.48
N MET A 132 6.11 -42.18 -4.31
CA MET A 132 6.19 -42.01 -5.76
C MET A 132 4.81 -41.84 -6.40
N TYR A 133 3.82 -42.55 -5.85
CA TYR A 133 2.46 -42.64 -6.36
C TYR A 133 1.45 -42.36 -5.24
N PRO A 134 1.33 -41.10 -4.78
CA PRO A 134 0.42 -40.76 -3.70
C PRO A 134 -1.05 -40.85 -4.14
N ARG A 135 -1.95 -41.13 -3.18
CA ARG A 135 -3.39 -40.90 -3.35
C ARG A 135 -3.69 -39.44 -3.05
N VAL A 136 -4.21 -38.71 -4.03
CA VAL A 136 -4.41 -37.26 -3.97
C VAL A 136 -5.88 -36.92 -4.03
N GLY A 137 -6.38 -36.28 -2.98
CA GLY A 137 -7.67 -35.61 -2.98
C GLY A 137 -7.48 -34.17 -3.45
N VAL A 138 -8.27 -33.71 -4.42
CA VAL A 138 -8.20 -32.35 -4.95
C VAL A 138 -9.52 -31.65 -4.65
N LEU A 139 -9.50 -30.54 -3.93
CA LEU A 139 -10.70 -29.72 -3.71
C LEU A 139 -11.22 -29.21 -5.06
N ALA A 140 -12.53 -29.12 -5.26
CA ALA A 140 -13.11 -28.96 -6.60
C ALA A 140 -12.88 -27.56 -7.20
N LYS A 141 -12.96 -26.52 -6.39
CA LYS A 141 -13.02 -25.13 -6.84
C LYS A 141 -11.67 -24.67 -7.38
N ARG A 142 -11.66 -24.34 -8.68
CA ARG A 142 -10.52 -23.77 -9.44
C ARG A 142 -9.28 -24.67 -9.55
N GLN A 143 -9.44 -26.00 -9.47
CA GLN A 143 -8.31 -26.96 -9.47
C GLN A 143 -8.16 -27.80 -10.74
N GLY A 144 -8.78 -27.38 -11.86
CA GLY A 144 -8.77 -28.15 -13.11
C GLY A 144 -7.36 -28.42 -13.65
N GLY A 145 -6.43 -27.46 -13.52
CA GLY A 145 -5.04 -27.61 -13.94
C GLY A 145 -4.29 -28.68 -13.15
N VAL A 146 -4.51 -28.76 -11.83
CA VAL A 146 -3.90 -29.78 -10.96
C VAL A 146 -4.36 -31.18 -11.36
N VAL A 147 -5.67 -31.37 -11.56
CA VAL A 147 -6.23 -32.68 -11.96
C VAL A 147 -5.65 -33.11 -13.32
N ALA A 148 -5.56 -32.19 -14.28
CA ALA A 148 -4.98 -32.47 -15.60
C ALA A 148 -3.50 -32.86 -15.49
N LEU A 149 -2.70 -32.11 -14.73
CA LEU A 149 -1.28 -32.38 -14.49
C LEU A 149 -1.05 -33.77 -13.90
N LEU A 150 -1.81 -34.13 -12.84
CA LEU A 150 -1.64 -35.41 -12.15
C LEU A 150 -2.07 -36.60 -13.03
N LYS A 151 -3.15 -36.44 -13.80
CA LYS A 151 -3.58 -37.47 -14.77
C LYS A 151 -2.55 -37.68 -15.88
N ALA A 152 -2.00 -36.59 -16.43
CA ALA A 152 -1.03 -36.65 -17.52
C ALA A 152 0.28 -37.35 -17.12
N ARG A 153 0.70 -37.26 -15.85
CA ARG A 153 1.89 -37.96 -15.35
C ARG A 153 1.71 -39.47 -15.17
N GLY A 154 0.47 -39.94 -14.97
CA GLY A 154 0.17 -41.34 -14.71
C GLY A 154 0.62 -41.83 -13.31
N GLY A 155 0.06 -42.96 -12.87
CA GLY A 155 0.44 -43.64 -11.62
C GLY A 155 -0.05 -42.99 -10.32
N VAL A 156 -0.64 -41.79 -10.35
CA VAL A 156 -1.21 -41.11 -9.18
C VAL A 156 -2.72 -41.34 -9.13
N LEU A 157 -3.25 -41.80 -7.99
CA LEU A 157 -4.70 -41.87 -7.79
C LEU A 157 -5.22 -40.47 -7.45
N VAL A 158 -6.12 -39.92 -8.26
CA VAL A 158 -6.66 -38.56 -8.10
C VAL A 158 -8.17 -38.62 -7.97
N ALA A 159 -8.72 -38.01 -6.91
CA ALA A 159 -10.16 -37.82 -6.76
C ALA A 159 -10.49 -36.36 -6.46
N VAL A 160 -11.56 -35.86 -7.06
CA VAL A 160 -12.08 -34.52 -6.78
C VAL A 160 -13.02 -34.58 -5.57
N LEU A 161 -12.86 -33.63 -4.66
CA LEU A 161 -13.60 -33.51 -3.40
C LEU A 161 -14.34 -32.17 -3.36
N PRO A 162 -15.60 -32.13 -2.90
CA PRO A 162 -16.24 -30.85 -2.60
C PRO A 162 -15.57 -30.17 -1.41
N GLU A 163 -15.64 -28.85 -1.33
CA GLU A 163 -15.12 -28.09 -0.18
C GLU A 163 -15.91 -28.44 1.10
N LYS A 164 -17.23 -28.62 0.96
CA LYS A 164 -18.14 -29.01 2.03
C LYS A 164 -18.30 -30.53 2.10
N GLY A 165 -18.08 -31.11 3.27
CA GLY A 165 -18.29 -32.52 3.59
C GLY A 165 -17.09 -33.43 3.28
N SER A 166 -15.99 -32.88 2.77
CA SER A 166 -14.80 -33.64 2.40
C SER A 166 -14.00 -34.14 3.60
N ALA A 167 -14.17 -33.56 4.79
CA ALA A 167 -13.56 -34.03 6.03
C ALA A 167 -13.77 -35.53 6.29
N LYS A 168 -14.91 -36.09 5.85
CA LYS A 168 -15.26 -37.52 6.03
C LYS A 168 -14.37 -38.46 5.21
N ARG A 169 -13.75 -37.94 4.15
CA ARG A 169 -13.00 -38.73 3.15
C ARG A 169 -11.49 -38.54 3.23
N LEU A 170 -10.98 -37.67 4.11
CA LEU A 170 -9.55 -37.34 4.19
C LEU A 170 -8.65 -38.58 4.32
N LYS A 171 -9.09 -39.59 5.08
CA LYS A 171 -8.34 -40.83 5.32
C LYS A 171 -8.16 -41.70 4.06
N GLU A 172 -8.91 -41.45 3.00
CA GLU A 172 -8.76 -42.13 1.70
C GLU A 172 -7.49 -41.67 0.97
N PHE A 173 -6.90 -40.54 1.36
CA PHE A 173 -5.83 -39.88 0.64
C PHE A 173 -4.56 -39.76 1.47
N ASP A 174 -3.43 -39.68 0.79
CA ASP A 174 -2.13 -39.36 1.39
C ASP A 174 -1.93 -37.84 1.42
N VAL A 175 -2.46 -37.12 0.43
CA VAL A 175 -2.36 -35.66 0.31
C VAL A 175 -3.67 -35.04 -0.14
N ILE A 176 -4.02 -33.88 0.42
CA ILE A 176 -5.09 -33.02 -0.08
C ILE A 176 -4.51 -31.75 -0.70
N VAL A 177 -4.99 -31.39 -1.89
CA VAL A 177 -4.53 -30.22 -2.67
C VAL A 177 -5.70 -29.30 -2.95
N GLY A 178 -5.52 -27.98 -2.78
CA GLY A 178 -6.52 -26.99 -3.21
C GLY A 178 -6.45 -25.66 -2.44
N THR A 179 -7.54 -24.91 -2.50
CA THR A 179 -7.74 -23.67 -1.73
C THR A 179 -8.56 -24.01 -0.48
N PHE A 180 -8.06 -23.65 0.70
CA PHE A 180 -8.61 -24.09 1.98
C PHE A 180 -9.48 -23.04 2.67
N SER A 181 -9.42 -21.77 2.23
CA SER A 181 -10.27 -20.68 2.74
C SER A 181 -11.76 -20.90 2.55
N ASP A 182 -12.16 -21.71 1.56
CA ASP A 182 -13.55 -22.09 1.31
C ASP A 182 -14.00 -23.33 2.11
N VAL A 183 -13.09 -24.00 2.83
CA VAL A 183 -13.45 -25.14 3.69
C VAL A 183 -14.26 -24.63 4.89
N PRO A 184 -15.43 -25.22 5.19
CA PRO A 184 -16.24 -24.81 6.33
C PRO A 184 -15.49 -24.87 7.66
N GLU A 185 -15.71 -23.89 8.54
CA GLU A 185 -15.06 -23.81 9.86
C GLU A 185 -15.20 -25.09 10.69
N ALA A 186 -16.38 -25.73 10.66
CA ALA A 186 -16.65 -26.98 11.35
C ALA A 186 -15.75 -28.15 10.89
N GLU A 187 -15.10 -28.05 9.73
CA GLU A 187 -14.23 -29.08 9.17
C GLU A 187 -12.73 -28.80 9.40
N HIS A 188 -12.35 -27.57 9.80
CA HIS A 188 -10.95 -27.16 9.95
C HIS A 188 -10.16 -28.12 10.86
N ALA A 189 -10.74 -28.48 12.00
CA ALA A 189 -10.11 -29.39 12.97
C ALA A 189 -9.80 -30.78 12.36
N ALA A 190 -10.63 -31.28 11.43
CA ALA A 190 -10.40 -32.56 10.78
C ALA A 190 -9.18 -32.51 9.85
N TYR A 191 -9.00 -31.41 9.12
CA TYR A 191 -7.82 -31.19 8.28
C TYR A 191 -6.54 -31.08 9.10
N THR A 192 -6.56 -30.29 10.16
CA THR A 192 -5.42 -30.16 11.09
C THR A 192 -5.07 -31.51 11.70
N ALA A 193 -6.07 -32.30 12.13
CA ALA A 193 -5.86 -33.63 12.70
C ALA A 193 -5.31 -34.63 11.66
N PHE A 194 -5.84 -34.62 10.43
CA PHE A 194 -5.33 -35.42 9.32
C PHE A 194 -3.85 -35.15 9.04
N ALA A 195 -3.48 -33.87 8.93
CA ALA A 195 -2.09 -33.49 8.72
C ALA A 195 -1.20 -33.93 9.90
N LYS A 196 -1.60 -33.65 11.14
CA LYS A 196 -0.85 -34.05 12.34
C LYS A 196 -0.58 -35.56 12.39
N ALA A 197 -1.54 -36.36 11.92
CA ALA A 197 -1.48 -37.83 11.92
C ALA A 197 -0.59 -38.42 10.81
N GLY A 198 -0.15 -37.64 9.83
CA GLY A 198 0.71 -38.12 8.74
C GLY A 198 0.21 -37.76 7.33
N GLY A 199 -0.96 -37.13 7.21
CA GLY A 199 -1.45 -36.62 5.94
C GLY A 199 -0.66 -35.40 5.44
N GLY A 200 -0.66 -35.20 4.13
CA GLY A 200 -0.10 -34.02 3.49
C GLY A 200 -1.17 -32.99 3.11
N LEU A 201 -0.91 -31.70 3.28
CA LEU A 201 -1.73 -30.62 2.73
C LEU A 201 -0.90 -29.76 1.77
N VAL A 202 -1.44 -29.43 0.59
CA VAL A 202 -0.83 -28.51 -0.37
C VAL A 202 -1.84 -27.43 -0.74
N GLY A 203 -1.67 -26.24 -0.18
CA GLY A 203 -2.56 -25.10 -0.32
C GLY A 203 -2.08 -24.07 -1.34
N ALA A 204 -3.00 -23.42 -2.04
CA ALA A 204 -2.71 -22.20 -2.79
C ALA A 204 -3.81 -21.16 -2.59
N GLU A 205 -3.43 -19.99 -2.09
CA GLU A 205 -4.34 -18.87 -1.80
C GLU A 205 -3.66 -17.53 -2.00
N THR A 206 -4.45 -16.49 -2.29
CA THR A 206 -3.98 -15.11 -2.45
C THR A 206 -4.48 -14.28 -1.28
N GLY A 207 -3.66 -14.12 -0.22
CA GLY A 207 -4.10 -13.49 1.03
C GLY A 207 -4.59 -12.03 0.88
N TRP A 208 -3.85 -11.20 0.15
CA TRP A 208 -4.28 -9.83 -0.16
C TRP A 208 -5.59 -9.80 -0.97
N GLY A 209 -5.75 -10.72 -1.92
CA GLY A 209 -6.96 -10.85 -2.73
C GLY A 209 -8.15 -11.32 -1.89
N TRP A 210 -7.91 -12.19 -0.92
CA TRP A 210 -8.93 -12.63 0.03
C TRP A 210 -9.43 -11.46 0.89
N LEU A 211 -8.54 -10.58 1.37
CA LEU A 211 -8.95 -9.36 2.10
C LEU A 211 -9.84 -8.46 1.26
N SER A 212 -9.51 -8.27 -0.02
CA SER A 212 -10.34 -7.48 -0.94
C SER A 212 -11.73 -8.06 -1.15
N LEU A 213 -11.86 -9.40 -1.14
CA LEU A 213 -13.14 -10.09 -1.31
C LEU A 213 -13.96 -10.23 -0.02
N HIS A 214 -13.37 -9.96 1.15
CA HIS A 214 -14.00 -10.11 2.46
C HIS A 214 -13.90 -8.82 3.27
N PRO A 215 -14.57 -7.74 2.84
CA PRO A 215 -14.51 -6.46 3.53
C PRO A 215 -14.98 -6.60 4.99
N GLY A 216 -14.20 -6.04 5.91
CA GLY A 216 -14.46 -6.11 7.35
C GLY A 216 -13.90 -7.35 8.05
N LYS A 217 -13.32 -8.30 7.30
CA LYS A 217 -12.56 -9.42 7.87
C LYS A 217 -11.06 -9.15 7.87
N THR A 218 -10.34 -9.93 8.67
CA THR A 218 -8.87 -9.96 8.72
C THR A 218 -8.32 -11.31 8.31
N LEU A 219 -7.03 -11.35 7.97
CA LEU A 219 -6.34 -12.61 7.61
C LEU A 219 -6.36 -13.65 8.73
N SER A 220 -6.56 -13.22 9.99
CA SER A 220 -6.73 -14.14 11.12
C SER A 220 -8.00 -14.99 11.01
N GLU A 221 -8.98 -14.57 10.20
CA GLU A 221 -10.26 -15.25 9.92
C GLU A 221 -10.25 -16.03 8.59
N ASN A 222 -9.12 -16.07 7.88
CA ASN A 222 -8.99 -16.85 6.64
C ASN A 222 -8.97 -18.36 6.99
N GLY A 223 -9.85 -19.14 6.36
CA GLY A 223 -9.97 -20.58 6.66
C GLY A 223 -8.69 -21.40 6.40
N GLY A 224 -7.90 -21.02 5.39
CA GLY A 224 -6.58 -21.59 5.14
C GLY A 224 -5.63 -21.33 6.31
N ASN A 225 -5.59 -20.11 6.83
CA ASN A 225 -4.78 -19.76 8.00
C ASN A 225 -5.22 -20.53 9.25
N HIS A 226 -6.52 -20.76 9.48
CA HIS A 226 -6.97 -21.61 10.58
C HIS A 226 -6.47 -23.06 10.47
N ILE A 227 -6.42 -23.62 9.26
CA ILE A 227 -5.98 -25.00 9.01
C ILE A 227 -4.45 -25.14 9.08
N PHE A 228 -3.72 -24.18 8.50
CA PHE A 228 -2.25 -24.25 8.31
C PHE A 228 -1.46 -23.61 9.46
N ALA A 229 -2.07 -22.76 10.30
CA ALA A 229 -1.39 -22.11 11.42
C ALA A 229 -0.65 -23.11 12.30
N GLY A 230 -1.28 -24.23 12.68
CA GLY A 230 -0.64 -25.26 13.51
C GLY A 230 0.69 -25.78 12.95
N MET A 231 0.90 -25.72 11.63
CA MET A 231 2.12 -26.12 10.94
C MET A 231 3.19 -25.02 10.93
N GLY A 232 2.81 -23.76 11.11
CA GLY A 232 3.70 -22.61 11.00
C GLY A 232 3.61 -21.86 9.67
N LEU A 233 2.55 -22.05 8.89
CA LEU A 233 2.35 -21.42 7.57
C LEU A 233 1.11 -20.54 7.61
N LEU A 234 1.22 -19.31 7.10
CA LEU A 234 0.13 -18.34 7.05
C LEU A 234 0.19 -17.55 5.74
N TRP A 235 -0.92 -17.41 5.03
CA TRP A 235 -1.05 -16.43 3.96
C TRP A 235 -1.20 -15.03 4.56
N THR A 236 -0.46 -14.06 4.01
CA THR A 236 -0.45 -12.68 4.49
C THR A 236 -0.97 -11.70 3.42
N GLY A 237 -0.99 -10.41 3.75
CA GLY A 237 -1.46 -9.34 2.85
C GLY A 237 -0.37 -8.78 1.94
N GLY A 238 0.84 -9.32 1.96
CA GLY A 238 1.94 -8.84 1.11
C GLY A 238 1.70 -9.14 -0.36
N MET A 239 2.27 -8.31 -1.23
CA MET A 239 2.29 -8.47 -2.69
C MET A 239 3.74 -8.56 -3.14
N LEU A 240 4.07 -9.56 -3.96
CA LEU A 240 5.46 -9.89 -4.28
C LEU A 240 5.87 -9.48 -5.69
N GLU A 241 7.08 -8.95 -5.78
CA GLU A 241 7.71 -8.49 -7.01
C GLU A 241 8.41 -9.65 -7.72
N ARG A 242 8.20 -9.74 -9.03
CA ARG A 242 8.82 -10.78 -9.88
C ARG A 242 10.33 -10.63 -9.87
N THR A 243 11.05 -11.74 -9.73
CA THR A 243 12.52 -11.77 -9.87
C THR A 243 12.97 -12.15 -11.28
N THR A 244 12.03 -12.56 -12.15
CA THR A 244 12.27 -12.82 -13.58
C THR A 244 11.13 -12.26 -14.44
N LYS A 245 11.31 -12.25 -15.77
CA LYS A 245 10.24 -11.83 -16.70
C LYS A 245 8.97 -12.70 -16.58
N ARG A 246 9.11 -13.99 -16.27
CA ARG A 246 8.00 -14.96 -16.25
C ARG A 246 7.50 -15.28 -14.84
N GLY A 247 8.28 -14.95 -13.80
CA GLY A 247 7.88 -15.10 -12.41
C GLY A 247 9.03 -14.98 -11.42
N PHE A 248 9.39 -16.08 -10.76
CA PHE A 248 10.38 -16.12 -9.69
C PHE A 248 11.45 -17.17 -9.92
N THR A 249 12.72 -16.77 -9.79
CA THR A 249 13.83 -17.70 -9.66
C THR A 249 13.80 -18.42 -8.32
N THR A 250 14.24 -19.68 -8.30
CA THR A 250 14.38 -20.50 -7.09
C THR A 250 15.79 -20.45 -6.50
N THR A 251 16.71 -19.71 -7.12
CA THR A 251 18.12 -19.62 -6.71
C THR A 251 18.41 -18.42 -5.81
N GLU A 252 17.38 -17.66 -5.44
CA GLU A 252 17.52 -16.55 -4.51
C GLU A 252 18.00 -17.03 -3.14
N PRO A 253 18.95 -16.31 -2.50
CA PRO A 253 19.36 -16.63 -1.14
C PRO A 253 18.19 -16.45 -0.16
N LEU A 254 18.08 -17.37 0.80
CA LEU A 254 17.10 -17.30 1.88
C LEU A 254 17.68 -16.42 3.00
N PRO A 255 17.08 -15.27 3.33
CA PRO A 255 17.57 -14.44 4.44
C PRO A 255 17.22 -15.07 5.79
N ASP A 256 18.12 -14.97 6.77
CA ASP A 256 17.98 -15.59 8.10
C ASP A 256 16.71 -15.12 8.85
N GLY A 257 16.29 -13.88 8.61
CA GLY A 257 15.13 -13.25 9.24
C GLY A 257 13.76 -13.58 8.62
N ILE A 258 13.68 -14.45 7.61
CA ILE A 258 12.41 -14.74 6.89
C ILE A 258 11.47 -15.70 7.64
N ASN A 259 11.99 -16.41 8.64
CA ASN A 259 11.19 -17.21 9.56
C ASN A 259 10.91 -16.40 10.81
N ALA A 260 9.65 -16.09 11.12
CA ALA A 260 9.27 -15.22 12.24
C ALA A 260 9.74 -15.74 13.61
N SER A 261 9.82 -17.06 13.81
CA SER A 261 10.38 -17.58 15.06
C SER A 261 11.89 -17.38 15.15
N ASN A 262 12.63 -17.50 14.05
CA ASN A 262 14.07 -17.23 14.01
C ASN A 262 14.35 -15.73 14.12
N ALA A 263 13.58 -14.92 13.39
CA ALA A 263 13.60 -13.47 13.46
C ALA A 263 13.39 -12.98 14.88
N LEU A 264 12.37 -13.48 15.59
CA LEU A 264 12.14 -13.11 16.99
C LEU A 264 13.32 -13.50 17.89
N ASP A 265 13.93 -14.67 17.70
CA ASP A 265 15.13 -15.06 18.45
C ASP A 265 16.32 -14.13 18.18
N ALA A 266 16.53 -13.74 16.92
CA ALA A 266 17.59 -12.81 16.53
C ALA A 266 17.38 -11.41 17.15
N LEU A 267 16.14 -10.92 17.15
CA LEU A 267 15.78 -9.65 17.80
C LEU A 267 16.01 -9.69 19.31
N ILE A 268 15.73 -10.82 19.98
CA ILE A 268 16.01 -11.00 21.41
C ILE A 268 17.51 -11.02 21.68
N ALA A 269 18.29 -11.67 20.80
CA ALA A 269 19.74 -11.76 20.93
C ALA A 269 20.43 -10.40 20.74
N GLY A 270 19.82 -9.48 19.97
CA GLY A 270 20.33 -8.13 19.76
C GLY A 270 21.60 -8.05 18.91
N THR A 271 21.89 -9.10 18.13
CA THR A 271 23.14 -9.21 17.35
C THR A 271 22.99 -8.85 15.87
N GLY A 272 21.77 -8.54 15.41
CA GLY A 272 21.50 -8.24 14.00
C GLY A 272 21.89 -6.82 13.60
N THR A 273 22.32 -6.67 12.34
CA THR A 273 22.49 -5.37 11.67
C THR A 273 21.15 -4.64 11.52
N PRO A 274 21.14 -3.31 11.25
CA PRO A 274 19.90 -2.57 11.02
C PRO A 274 18.98 -3.20 9.96
N THR A 275 19.56 -3.66 8.84
CA THR A 275 18.82 -4.32 7.76
C THR A 275 18.23 -5.67 8.19
N GLU A 276 18.99 -6.48 8.91
CA GLU A 276 18.50 -7.78 9.44
C GLU A 276 17.40 -7.58 10.49
N ASN A 277 17.53 -6.55 11.33
CA ASN A 277 16.49 -6.20 12.31
C ASN A 277 15.24 -5.69 11.61
N ALA A 278 15.36 -4.91 10.53
CA ALA A 278 14.24 -4.45 9.72
C ALA A 278 13.49 -5.63 9.08
N GLN A 279 14.21 -6.54 8.42
CA GLN A 279 13.65 -7.78 7.89
C GLN A 279 12.96 -8.62 8.98
N SER A 280 13.58 -8.72 10.16
CA SER A 280 13.04 -9.51 11.28
C SER A 280 11.75 -8.89 11.86
N VAL A 281 11.73 -7.57 12.07
CA VAL A 281 10.55 -6.84 12.52
C VAL A 281 9.41 -6.96 11.51
N TRP A 282 9.71 -6.81 10.21
CA TRP A 282 8.73 -7.01 9.14
C TRP A 282 8.13 -8.42 9.22
N THR A 283 8.97 -9.45 9.22
CA THR A 283 8.55 -10.85 9.21
C THR A 283 7.70 -11.21 10.43
N VAL A 284 8.10 -10.77 11.63
CA VAL A 284 7.32 -11.01 12.86
C VAL A 284 6.01 -10.21 12.82
N GLY A 285 6.02 -8.98 12.32
CA GLY A 285 4.83 -8.17 12.13
C GLY A 285 3.82 -8.83 11.19
N GLN A 286 4.27 -9.40 10.08
CA GLN A 286 3.42 -10.14 9.13
C GLN A 286 2.81 -11.38 9.79
N ALA A 287 3.56 -12.12 10.61
CA ALA A 287 3.03 -13.24 11.38
C ALA A 287 1.90 -12.78 12.32
N LEU A 288 2.13 -11.71 13.09
CA LEU A 288 1.16 -11.20 14.05
C LEU A 288 -0.17 -10.76 13.42
N GLN A 289 -0.14 -10.31 12.17
CA GLN A 289 -1.32 -9.91 11.41
C GLN A 289 -2.16 -11.09 10.90
N ALA A 290 -1.51 -12.21 10.55
CA ALA A 290 -2.19 -13.37 9.98
C ALA A 290 -2.53 -14.46 11.01
N LEU A 291 -1.92 -14.42 12.19
CA LEU A 291 -2.12 -15.42 13.25
C LEU A 291 -3.59 -15.48 13.74
N PRO A 292 -4.25 -16.64 13.68
CA PRO A 292 -5.59 -16.83 14.24
C PRO A 292 -5.63 -16.52 15.75
N PRO A 293 -6.77 -16.04 16.31
CA PRO A 293 -6.88 -15.70 17.73
C PRO A 293 -6.59 -16.86 18.70
N GLY A 294 -6.80 -18.10 18.24
CA GLY A 294 -6.53 -19.31 19.01
C GLY A 294 -5.03 -19.66 19.18
N GLU A 295 -4.13 -19.01 18.41
CA GLU A 295 -2.69 -19.25 18.53
C GLU A 295 -2.14 -18.54 19.78
N ARG A 296 -1.67 -19.33 20.75
CA ARG A 296 -1.20 -18.82 22.04
C ARG A 296 0.31 -18.91 22.24
N SER A 297 1.00 -19.77 21.50
CA SER A 297 2.41 -20.05 21.77
C SER A 297 3.31 -18.90 21.33
N PHE A 298 3.10 -18.35 20.13
CA PHE A 298 3.89 -17.26 19.60
C PHE A 298 3.57 -15.95 20.34
N ARG A 299 2.29 -15.64 20.52
CA ARG A 299 1.85 -14.46 21.31
C ARG A 299 2.33 -14.49 22.75
N ALA A 300 2.31 -15.65 23.42
CA ALA A 300 2.80 -15.75 24.80
C ALA A 300 4.30 -15.48 24.92
N ARG A 301 5.11 -15.69 23.87
CA ARG A 301 6.53 -15.32 23.87
C ARG A 301 6.69 -13.81 23.91
N LEU A 302 6.00 -13.08 23.04
CA LEU A 302 6.00 -11.61 23.02
C LEU A 302 5.48 -11.03 24.34
N ALA A 303 4.38 -11.58 24.87
CA ALA A 303 3.84 -11.15 26.15
C ALA A 303 4.84 -11.32 27.32
N ARG A 304 5.68 -12.36 27.31
CA ARG A 304 6.74 -12.53 28.31
C ARG A 304 7.85 -11.49 28.15
N LEU A 305 8.29 -11.22 26.92
CA LEU A 305 9.31 -10.20 26.63
C LEU A 305 8.86 -8.80 27.06
N ARG A 306 7.58 -8.47 26.83
CA ARG A 306 7.01 -7.18 27.23
C ARG A 306 7.00 -6.98 28.74
N LYS A 307 6.84 -8.05 29.53
CA LYS A 307 6.90 -7.96 31.00
C LYS A 307 8.30 -7.60 31.50
N SER A 308 9.35 -8.03 30.79
CA SER A 308 10.74 -7.68 31.13
C SER A 308 11.16 -6.30 30.59
N ASP A 309 10.53 -5.83 29.51
CA ASP A 309 10.82 -4.56 28.87
C ASP A 309 9.49 -3.89 28.48
N THR A 310 8.94 -3.09 29.39
CA THR A 310 7.63 -2.45 29.21
C THR A 310 7.80 -1.05 28.64
N PRO A 311 7.45 -0.82 27.36
CA PRO A 311 7.53 0.50 26.76
C PRO A 311 6.40 1.42 27.26
N ASN A 312 6.67 2.72 27.28
CA ASN A 312 5.65 3.74 27.48
C ASN A 312 5.15 4.26 26.12
N PHE A 313 3.92 3.91 25.76
CA PHE A 313 3.27 4.37 24.52
C PHE A 313 2.31 5.55 24.71
N ALA A 314 2.28 6.19 25.88
CA ALA A 314 1.34 7.28 26.17
C ALA A 314 1.55 8.50 25.26
N ASP A 315 2.82 8.81 24.93
CA ASP A 315 3.16 9.89 24.03
C ASP A 315 4.31 9.51 23.09
N LEU A 316 3.94 9.10 21.88
CA LEU A 316 4.87 8.70 20.83
C LEU A 316 5.57 9.88 20.16
N HIS A 317 5.09 11.11 20.36
CA HIS A 317 5.80 12.30 19.87
C HIS A 317 7.07 12.53 20.68
N VAL A 318 6.94 12.41 22.02
CA VAL A 318 8.05 12.55 22.97
C VAL A 318 8.91 11.29 23.01
N ASN A 319 8.28 10.11 22.97
CA ASN A 319 8.96 8.81 23.02
C ASN A 319 8.68 8.02 21.74
N PRO A 320 9.27 8.41 20.60
CA PRO A 320 9.02 7.73 19.34
C PRO A 320 9.54 6.29 19.38
N VAL A 321 8.84 5.40 18.69
CA VAL A 321 9.27 4.02 18.53
C VAL A 321 10.12 3.92 17.27
N THR A 322 11.41 3.59 17.43
CA THR A 322 12.40 3.52 16.34
C THR A 322 12.77 2.08 15.99
N MET A 323 13.41 1.89 14.84
CA MET A 323 14.03 0.62 14.46
C MET A 323 15.17 0.16 15.38
N GLU A 324 15.72 1.05 16.20
CA GLU A 324 16.72 0.72 17.24
C GLU A 324 16.10 -0.05 18.42
N LYS A 325 14.77 0.02 18.58
CA LYS A 325 14.01 -0.73 19.59
C LYS A 325 13.03 -1.70 18.92
N PRO A 326 13.53 -2.76 18.24
CA PRO A 326 12.69 -3.63 17.42
C PRO A 326 11.60 -4.36 18.23
N LEU A 327 11.87 -4.75 19.48
CA LEU A 327 10.85 -5.36 20.34
C LEU A 327 9.72 -4.38 20.69
N HIS A 328 10.03 -3.10 20.92
CA HIS A 328 9.00 -2.07 21.17
C HIS A 328 8.12 -1.87 19.93
N ARG A 329 8.67 -1.96 18.72
CA ARG A 329 7.88 -1.94 17.48
C ARG A 329 6.90 -3.10 17.43
N LEU A 330 7.33 -4.31 17.80
CA LEU A 330 6.47 -5.49 17.83
C LEU A 330 5.37 -5.38 18.89
N PHE A 331 5.68 -4.85 20.08
CA PHE A 331 4.68 -4.63 21.13
C PHE A 331 3.61 -3.62 20.71
N LEU A 332 4.00 -2.49 20.11
CA LEU A 332 3.05 -1.50 19.61
C LEU A 332 2.24 -2.07 18.43
N THR A 333 2.87 -2.86 17.56
CA THR A 333 2.18 -3.54 16.46
C THR A 333 1.10 -4.47 17.00
N GLU A 334 1.40 -5.27 18.04
CA GLU A 334 0.42 -6.14 18.68
C GLU A 334 -0.74 -5.34 19.31
N ASP A 335 -0.44 -4.24 20.01
CA ASP A 335 -1.47 -3.38 20.64
C ASP A 335 -2.42 -2.78 19.60
N ILE A 336 -1.90 -2.21 18.53
CA ILE A 336 -2.70 -1.62 17.45
C ILE A 336 -3.55 -2.69 16.78
N ARG A 337 -2.99 -3.88 16.52
CA ARG A 337 -3.73 -4.96 15.85
C ARG A 337 -4.84 -5.53 16.72
N ALA A 338 -4.58 -5.72 18.01
CA ALA A 338 -5.61 -6.08 18.97
C ALA A 338 -6.73 -5.03 18.99
N ALA A 339 -6.38 -3.74 19.00
CA ALA A 339 -7.35 -2.65 18.97
C ALA A 339 -8.19 -2.59 17.66
N MET A 340 -7.57 -2.85 16.50
CA MET A 340 -8.27 -2.80 15.21
C MET A 340 -9.22 -3.97 14.97
N THR A 341 -9.02 -5.09 15.69
CA THR A 341 -9.81 -6.32 15.51
C THR A 341 -10.80 -6.58 16.64
N ALA A 342 -10.55 -6.05 17.84
CA ALA A 342 -11.43 -6.23 18.99
C ALA A 342 -12.87 -5.74 18.70
N PRO A 343 -13.89 -6.48 19.18
CA PRO A 343 -15.27 -6.05 19.05
C PRO A 343 -15.50 -4.75 19.84
N PRO A 344 -16.43 -3.87 19.40
CA PRO A 344 -16.62 -2.56 20.01
C PRO A 344 -16.80 -2.58 21.53
N GLU A 345 -17.52 -3.56 22.07
CA GLU A 345 -17.83 -3.72 23.48
C GLU A 345 -16.66 -4.12 24.38
N SER A 346 -15.58 -4.68 23.81
CA SER A 346 -14.39 -5.07 24.58
C SER A 346 -13.22 -4.09 24.41
N LEU A 347 -13.43 -3.02 23.66
CA LEU A 347 -12.36 -2.08 23.33
C LEU A 347 -12.08 -1.16 24.51
N VAL A 348 -10.81 -0.80 24.67
CA VAL A 348 -10.35 0.20 25.64
C VAL A 348 -9.52 1.25 24.91
N ALA A 349 -9.37 2.42 25.52
CA ALA A 349 -8.53 3.47 24.97
C ALA A 349 -7.07 2.97 24.86
N HIS A 350 -6.46 3.13 23.70
CA HIS A 350 -5.04 2.86 23.54
C HIS A 350 -4.24 3.94 24.30
N PRO A 351 -3.12 3.61 24.98
CA PRO A 351 -2.34 4.59 25.74
C PRO A 351 -1.95 5.84 24.94
N SER A 352 -1.64 5.67 23.64
CA SER A 352 -1.25 6.79 22.78
C SER A 352 -2.40 7.73 22.40
N ALA A 353 -3.67 7.34 22.62
CA ALA A 353 -4.84 8.07 22.12
C ALA A 353 -4.91 9.50 22.66
N SER A 354 -4.47 9.72 23.90
CA SER A 354 -4.43 11.04 24.54
C SER A 354 -3.44 11.99 23.88
N SER A 355 -2.32 11.47 23.37
CA SER A 355 -1.34 12.27 22.63
C SER A 355 -1.78 12.45 21.17
N PHE A 356 -2.23 11.38 20.51
CA PHE A 356 -2.77 11.44 19.15
C PHE A 356 -3.82 10.33 18.93
N PRO A 357 -5.01 10.65 18.40
CA PRO A 357 -5.43 11.96 17.88
C PRO A 357 -5.67 13.04 18.95
N GLY A 358 -5.81 12.70 20.23
CA GLY A 358 -5.89 13.68 21.30
C GLY A 358 -6.88 13.29 22.39
N ALA A 359 -6.64 13.80 23.60
CA ALA A 359 -7.51 13.60 24.74
C ALA A 359 -8.85 14.34 24.60
N ILE A 360 -9.88 13.80 25.26
CA ILE A 360 -11.18 14.45 25.45
C ILE A 360 -11.31 14.77 26.95
N PRO A 361 -11.89 15.93 27.32
CA PRO A 361 -12.25 16.19 28.71
C PRO A 361 -13.11 15.05 29.31
N ALA A 362 -12.80 14.63 30.52
CA ALA A 362 -13.47 13.49 31.17
C ALA A 362 -14.97 13.73 31.38
N ASP A 363 -15.37 14.98 31.56
CA ASP A 363 -16.74 15.46 31.76
C ASP A 363 -17.46 15.82 30.45
N ALA A 364 -16.83 15.64 29.29
CA ALA A 364 -17.45 15.97 28.00
C ALA A 364 -18.76 15.17 27.82
N PRO A 365 -19.90 15.83 27.53
CA PRO A 365 -21.18 15.15 27.43
C PRO A 365 -21.21 14.19 26.23
N ARG A 366 -21.77 13.00 26.44
CA ARG A 366 -22.05 12.05 25.36
C ARG A 366 -23.42 12.38 24.74
N VAL A 367 -23.40 12.77 23.47
CA VAL A 367 -24.58 13.25 22.73
C VAL A 367 -25.17 12.17 21.84
N THR A 368 -26.43 12.39 21.45
CA THR A 368 -27.08 11.70 20.34
C THR A 368 -27.45 12.72 19.28
N ARG A 369 -27.04 12.50 18.03
CA ARG A 369 -27.39 13.37 16.89
C ARG A 369 -27.90 12.55 15.73
N ALA A 370 -29.00 13.02 15.14
CA ALA A 370 -29.51 12.55 13.87
C ALA A 370 -29.04 13.52 12.78
N LEU A 371 -28.43 13.00 11.72
CA LEU A 371 -27.79 13.77 10.66
C LEU A 371 -28.32 13.30 9.30
N PRO A 372 -28.78 14.20 8.43
CA PRO A 372 -29.11 13.84 7.05
C PRO A 372 -27.82 13.60 6.26
N VAL A 373 -27.76 12.49 5.54
CA VAL A 373 -26.68 12.13 4.60
C VAL A 373 -27.28 12.06 3.21
N ASP A 374 -26.77 12.90 2.31
CA ASP A 374 -27.15 12.90 0.90
C ASP A 374 -26.31 11.87 0.14
N THR A 375 -26.93 10.80 -0.32
CA THR A 375 -26.22 9.71 -0.99
C THR A 375 -25.87 10.01 -2.44
N THR A 376 -26.30 11.15 -3.00
CA THR A 376 -25.84 11.62 -4.31
C THR A 376 -24.41 12.15 -4.27
N ILE A 377 -23.92 12.52 -3.08
CA ILE A 377 -22.53 12.92 -2.84
C ILE A 377 -21.79 11.69 -2.29
N PRO A 378 -20.87 11.08 -3.06
CA PRO A 378 -20.12 9.93 -2.62
C PRO A 378 -19.01 10.31 -1.63
N GLU A 379 -18.41 9.29 -1.04
CA GLU A 379 -17.34 9.34 -0.07
C GLU A 379 -17.77 10.04 1.23
N TRP A 380 -16.93 10.91 1.80
CA TRP A 380 -17.01 11.24 3.22
C TRP A 380 -17.93 12.43 3.52
N HIS A 381 -18.88 12.20 4.42
CA HIS A 381 -19.77 13.19 5.02
C HIS A 381 -19.35 13.48 6.46
N SER A 382 -19.07 14.75 6.73
CA SER A 382 -18.69 15.28 8.04
C SER A 382 -19.88 15.31 8.99
N THR A 383 -19.69 14.87 10.24
CA THR A 383 -20.78 14.75 11.22
C THR A 383 -20.73 15.79 12.33
N GLY A 384 -19.59 16.44 12.53
CA GLY A 384 -19.32 17.26 13.71
C GLY A 384 -19.31 16.47 15.02
N LEU A 385 -19.09 15.16 14.94
CA LEU A 385 -19.01 14.26 16.08
C LEU A 385 -17.64 13.61 16.16
N TYR A 386 -17.25 13.27 17.38
CA TYR A 386 -16.00 12.60 17.70
C TYR A 386 -16.28 11.36 18.54
N ALA A 387 -15.64 10.25 18.21
CA ALA A 387 -15.69 9.03 18.99
C ALA A 387 -14.68 9.11 20.14
N ALA A 388 -15.13 8.96 21.38
CA ALA A 388 -14.23 8.87 22.52
C ALA A 388 -13.35 7.61 22.41
N PRO A 389 -12.04 7.70 22.69
CA PRO A 389 -11.14 6.56 22.61
C PRO A 389 -11.62 5.36 23.43
N GLY A 390 -11.76 4.21 22.79
CA GLY A 390 -12.19 2.95 23.42
C GLY A 390 -13.69 2.84 23.71
N GLU A 391 -14.48 3.91 23.57
CA GLU A 391 -15.90 3.86 23.89
C GLU A 391 -16.74 3.38 22.70
N ALA A 392 -17.74 2.54 22.99
CA ALA A 392 -18.60 1.96 21.98
C ALA A 392 -19.83 2.82 21.68
N LEU A 393 -19.96 3.27 20.43
CA LEU A 393 -21.06 4.07 19.92
C LEU A 393 -22.13 3.21 19.24
N THR A 394 -23.30 3.78 19.04
CA THR A 394 -24.38 3.15 18.28
C THR A 394 -24.74 4.03 17.10
N VAL A 395 -24.72 3.45 15.90
CA VAL A 395 -25.19 4.07 14.65
C VAL A 395 -26.50 3.42 14.27
N THR A 396 -27.52 4.24 14.03
CA THR A 396 -28.85 3.78 13.63
C THR A 396 -29.23 4.39 12.29
N VAL A 397 -29.72 3.54 11.38
CA VAL A 397 -30.27 3.92 10.07
C VAL A 397 -31.59 3.20 9.85
N SER A 398 -32.36 3.63 8.84
CA SER A 398 -33.53 2.87 8.40
C SER A 398 -33.13 1.53 7.77
N ALA A 399 -34.08 0.61 7.64
CA ALA A 399 -33.86 -0.65 6.94
C ALA A 399 -33.45 -0.47 5.46
N ILE A 400 -33.81 0.67 4.85
CA ILE A 400 -33.35 1.06 3.52
C ILE A 400 -31.88 1.51 3.60
N GLY A 401 -31.54 2.39 4.55
CA GLY A 401 -30.17 2.88 4.74
C GLY A 401 -29.15 1.74 4.93
N ALA A 402 -29.53 0.69 5.66
CA ALA A 402 -28.70 -0.50 5.87
C ALA A 402 -28.40 -1.31 4.60
N LYS A 403 -29.13 -1.07 3.50
CA LYS A 403 -28.94 -1.75 2.21
C LYS A 403 -28.16 -0.92 1.19
N LEU A 404 -27.80 0.32 1.53
CA LEU A 404 -27.13 1.25 0.62
C LEU A 404 -25.60 1.11 0.64
N GLY A 405 -25.05 0.18 1.42
CA GLY A 405 -23.60 -0.05 1.49
C GLY A 405 -22.82 1.07 2.21
N LEU A 406 -23.51 1.90 3.01
CA LEU A 406 -22.89 2.95 3.79
C LEU A 406 -21.87 2.38 4.79
N ARG A 407 -20.82 3.14 5.08
CA ARG A 407 -19.84 2.82 6.14
C ARG A 407 -19.74 3.97 7.12
N VAL A 408 -19.38 3.66 8.36
CA VAL A 408 -18.92 4.66 9.33
C VAL A 408 -17.42 4.55 9.49
N ARG A 409 -16.73 5.68 9.37
CA ARG A 409 -15.30 5.81 9.58
C ARG A 409 -15.05 6.63 10.84
N ILE A 410 -14.14 6.16 11.70
CA ILE A 410 -13.68 6.87 12.90
C ILE A 410 -12.21 7.24 12.70
N GLY A 411 -11.96 8.51 12.38
CA GLY A 411 -10.65 9.07 12.02
C GLY A 411 -10.63 9.60 10.59
N THR A 412 -10.04 10.78 10.37
CA THR A 412 -9.84 11.39 9.04
C THR A 412 -8.52 10.95 8.41
N HIS A 413 -7.47 10.77 9.22
CA HIS A 413 -6.13 10.34 8.82
C HIS A 413 -6.13 9.03 8.00
N THR A 414 -5.58 9.07 6.80
CA THR A 414 -5.45 7.91 5.89
C THR A 414 -4.12 7.19 6.00
N ASP A 415 -3.12 7.88 6.52
CA ASP A 415 -1.75 7.42 6.46
C ASP A 415 -1.46 6.30 7.45
N THR A 416 -0.90 5.22 6.91
CA THR A 416 -0.23 4.21 7.70
C THR A 416 1.27 4.47 7.72
N LEU A 417 1.92 4.23 8.87
CA LEU A 417 3.34 4.56 9.06
C LEU A 417 4.26 3.33 9.17
N TRP A 418 3.75 2.13 8.90
CA TRP A 418 4.44 0.87 9.18
C TRP A 418 5.83 0.77 8.53
N HIS A 419 5.99 1.37 7.34
CA HIS A 419 7.24 1.43 6.57
C HIS A 419 8.25 2.45 7.10
N LEU A 420 7.84 3.40 7.95
CA LEU A 420 8.75 4.42 8.44
C LEU A 420 9.69 3.87 9.53
N PRO A 421 10.97 4.30 9.55
CA PRO A 421 11.94 3.82 10.53
C PRO A 421 11.65 4.34 11.95
N THR A 422 10.86 5.40 12.07
CA THR A 422 10.49 6.05 13.33
C THR A 422 9.01 6.36 13.35
N TRP A 423 8.32 5.99 14.42
CA TRP A 423 6.90 6.24 14.64
C TRP A 423 6.69 7.27 15.75
N LYS A 424 6.18 8.45 15.38
CA LYS A 424 5.85 9.60 16.26
C LYS A 424 4.37 9.64 16.68
N ARG A 425 3.57 8.74 16.12
CA ARG A 425 2.21 8.39 16.52
C ARG A 425 1.99 6.91 16.21
N SER A 426 0.89 6.34 16.68
CA SER A 426 0.53 4.97 16.32
C SER A 426 0.42 4.86 14.79
N PRO A 427 1.09 3.87 14.17
CA PRO A 427 1.11 3.75 12.71
C PRO A 427 -0.26 3.70 12.05
N GLU A 428 -1.29 3.26 12.74
CA GLU A 428 -2.66 3.20 12.23
C GLU A 428 -3.62 3.62 13.34
N VAL A 429 -4.47 4.61 13.08
CA VAL A 429 -5.39 5.19 14.08
C VAL A 429 -6.83 5.23 13.63
N THR A 430 -7.12 4.88 12.37
CA THR A 430 -8.45 5.01 11.78
C THR A 430 -9.08 3.65 11.59
N ARG A 431 -10.36 3.52 11.98
CA ARG A 431 -11.13 2.27 11.84
C ARG A 431 -12.46 2.55 11.12
N SER A 432 -12.89 1.62 10.26
CA SER A 432 -14.15 1.73 9.51
C SER A 432 -15.04 0.51 9.71
N PHE A 433 -16.36 0.71 9.64
CA PHE A 433 -17.39 -0.29 9.88
C PHE A 433 -18.50 -0.20 8.83
N SER A 434 -18.90 -1.32 8.25
CA SER A 434 -20.05 -1.36 7.34
C SER A 434 -21.36 -1.23 8.12
N ILE A 435 -22.30 -0.45 7.59
CA ILE A 435 -23.67 -0.37 8.10
C ILE A 435 -24.53 -1.37 7.33
N THR A 436 -24.59 -2.61 7.82
CA THR A 436 -25.33 -3.72 7.17
C THR A 436 -26.66 -4.04 7.85
N ALA A 437 -26.96 -3.40 8.98
CA ALA A 437 -28.19 -3.56 9.73
C ALA A 437 -28.71 -2.19 10.22
N PRO A 438 -29.99 -2.07 10.60
CA PRO A 438 -30.54 -0.82 11.13
C PRO A 438 -29.80 -0.28 12.36
N VAL A 439 -29.12 -1.14 13.12
CA VAL A 439 -28.32 -0.78 14.28
C VAL A 439 -26.93 -1.40 14.15
N THR A 440 -25.90 -0.57 14.18
CA THR A 440 -24.48 -0.98 14.15
C THR A 440 -23.76 -0.44 15.37
N ARG A 441 -23.00 -1.31 16.06
CA ARG A 441 -22.10 -0.93 17.15
C ARG A 441 -20.71 -0.69 16.59
N ILE A 442 -20.06 0.40 16.99
CA ILE A 442 -18.74 0.80 16.49
C ILE A 442 -17.88 1.33 17.64
N ALA A 443 -16.56 1.21 17.54
CA ALA A 443 -15.61 1.80 18.48
C ALA A 443 -14.22 1.94 17.84
N ASN A 444 -13.38 2.82 18.38
CA ASN A 444 -11.98 2.91 18.00
C ASN A 444 -11.12 3.19 19.24
N ALA A 445 -10.05 2.42 19.47
CA ALA A 445 -9.19 2.58 20.65
C ALA A 445 -8.47 3.93 20.67
N PHE A 446 -8.31 4.55 19.50
CA PHE A 446 -7.70 5.86 19.34
C PHE A 446 -8.71 7.01 19.40
N GLY A 447 -10.01 6.72 19.22
CA GLY A 447 -11.00 7.75 18.95
C GLY A 447 -10.81 8.36 17.56
N GLY A 448 -11.53 9.45 17.29
CA GLY A 448 -11.41 10.17 16.02
C GLY A 448 -12.71 10.84 15.58
N ALA A 449 -12.61 11.75 14.61
CA ALA A 449 -13.79 12.32 13.96
C ALA A 449 -14.63 11.22 13.30
N ILE A 450 -15.95 11.31 13.43
CA ILE A 450 -16.89 10.33 12.86
C ILE A 450 -17.31 10.84 11.49
N LEU A 451 -17.14 10.02 10.46
CA LEU A 451 -17.54 10.31 9.08
C LEU A 451 -18.48 9.21 8.59
N ILE A 452 -19.46 9.59 7.76
CA ILE A 452 -20.24 8.62 7.00
C ILE A 452 -19.68 8.53 5.59
N ASP A 453 -19.30 7.34 5.18
CA ASP A 453 -18.72 7.07 3.88
C ASP A 453 -19.79 6.44 2.96
N VAL A 454 -20.13 7.17 1.91
CA VAL A 454 -21.12 6.80 0.90
C VAL A 454 -20.40 6.14 -0.28
N PRO A 455 -20.74 4.90 -0.68
CA PRO A 455 -20.09 4.27 -1.81
C PRO A 455 -20.39 5.00 -3.13
N ASP A 456 -19.47 4.91 -4.08
CA ASP A 456 -19.71 5.44 -5.42
C ASP A 456 -20.91 4.76 -6.10
N GLY A 457 -21.68 5.52 -6.87
CA GLY A 457 -22.88 5.04 -7.54
C GLY A 457 -24.03 4.65 -6.60
N CYS A 458 -24.01 5.11 -5.34
CA CYS A 458 -25.11 4.88 -4.39
C CYS A 458 -26.44 5.46 -4.96
N PRO A 459 -27.57 4.74 -4.85
CA PRO A 459 -28.86 5.27 -5.29
C PRO A 459 -29.19 6.62 -4.63
N PRO A 460 -29.72 7.61 -5.39
CA PRO A 460 -30.09 8.92 -4.85
C PRO A 460 -31.12 8.82 -3.72
N ALA A 461 -30.75 9.27 -2.53
CA ALA A 461 -31.59 9.31 -1.33
C ALA A 461 -31.03 10.30 -0.31
N THR A 462 -31.87 10.71 0.63
CA THR A 462 -31.42 11.32 1.88
C THR A 462 -31.66 10.34 3.02
N VAL A 463 -30.58 9.89 3.66
CA VAL A 463 -30.61 8.91 4.75
C VAL A 463 -30.37 9.63 6.07
N THR A 464 -31.28 9.50 7.03
CA THR A 464 -31.00 9.95 8.40
C THR A 464 -30.12 8.93 9.11
N VAL A 465 -28.92 9.34 9.47
CA VAL A 465 -27.98 8.55 10.30
C VAL A 465 -27.99 9.10 11.71
N THR A 466 -28.36 8.28 12.70
CA THR A 466 -28.33 8.67 14.11
C THR A 466 -27.13 8.06 14.81
N VAL A 467 -26.28 8.90 15.38
CA VAL A 467 -25.10 8.49 16.16
C VAL A 467 -25.36 8.79 17.63
N LYS A 468 -25.33 7.75 18.48
CA LYS A 468 -25.49 7.83 19.93
C LYS A 468 -24.18 7.49 20.65
N GLY A 469 -23.85 8.30 21.67
CA GLY A 469 -22.68 8.11 22.52
C GLY A 469 -21.43 8.84 22.04
N ALA A 470 -21.58 9.77 21.09
CA ALA A 470 -20.46 10.55 20.56
C ALA A 470 -20.19 11.79 21.42
N VAL A 471 -19.07 12.45 21.17
CA VAL A 471 -18.71 13.76 21.72
C VAL A 471 -18.89 14.82 20.63
N ALA A 472 -19.41 15.99 20.97
CA ALA A 472 -19.51 17.08 20.00
C ALA A 472 -18.11 17.64 19.65
N ALA A 473 -17.84 17.81 18.36
CA ALA A 473 -16.62 18.42 17.85
C ALA A 473 -16.92 19.80 17.24
N PRO A 474 -15.95 20.73 17.22
CA PRO A 474 -16.13 21.98 16.49
C PRO A 474 -16.36 21.71 15.01
N TYR A 475 -17.54 22.09 14.52
CA TYR A 475 -17.93 21.86 13.14
C TYR A 475 -18.61 23.10 12.60
N PHE A 476 -17.97 23.71 11.62
CA PHE A 476 -18.52 24.84 10.89
C PHE A 476 -18.91 24.41 9.49
N VAL A 477 -20.10 24.81 9.06
CA VAL A 477 -20.58 24.64 7.68
C VAL A 477 -20.99 26.00 7.15
N ARG A 478 -20.30 26.45 6.10
CA ARG A 478 -20.53 27.75 5.44
C ARG A 478 -22.00 27.91 5.03
N GLY A 479 -22.55 29.11 5.28
CA GLY A 479 -23.96 29.41 5.01
C GLY A 479 -25.00 28.65 5.85
N LYS A 480 -24.59 27.72 6.73
CA LYS A 480 -25.51 26.94 7.59
C LYS A 480 -25.26 27.14 9.09
N THR A 481 -24.00 27.30 9.49
CA THR A 481 -23.64 27.52 10.90
C THR A 481 -23.74 29.00 11.23
N ASP A 482 -24.50 29.33 12.26
CA ASP A 482 -24.60 30.70 12.78
C ASP A 482 -23.26 31.16 13.37
N LEU A 483 -22.79 32.35 12.96
CA LEU A 483 -21.48 32.87 13.37
C LEU A 483 -21.43 33.25 14.85
N ASP A 484 -22.53 33.74 15.42
CA ASP A 484 -22.58 34.08 16.85
C ASP A 484 -22.61 32.82 17.72
N ALA A 485 -23.30 31.77 17.27
CA ALA A 485 -23.24 30.45 17.88
C ALA A 485 -21.83 29.85 17.76
N TRP A 486 -21.18 30.01 16.60
CA TRP A 486 -19.81 29.58 16.38
C TRP A 486 -18.85 30.18 17.41
N ARG A 487 -18.83 31.52 17.52
CA ARG A 487 -17.97 32.27 18.45
C ARG A 487 -18.22 31.93 19.91
N ARG A 488 -19.49 31.78 20.30
CA ARG A 488 -19.87 31.55 21.70
C ARG A 488 -19.76 30.10 22.14
N THR A 489 -20.06 29.15 21.26
CA THR A 489 -20.30 27.75 21.67
C THR A 489 -19.70 26.70 20.74
N THR A 490 -19.96 26.74 19.43
CA THR A 490 -19.59 25.64 18.52
C THR A 490 -18.08 25.44 18.46
N ARG A 491 -17.31 26.53 18.36
CA ARG A 491 -15.84 26.44 18.31
C ARG A 491 -15.22 25.96 19.61
N HIS A 492 -15.98 25.90 20.71
CA HIS A 492 -15.55 25.44 22.04
C HIS A 492 -16.03 24.01 22.38
N ALA A 493 -16.66 23.31 21.42
CA ALA A 493 -17.07 21.92 21.63
C ALA A 493 -15.87 21.01 22.00
N PRO A 494 -16.04 20.01 22.88
CA PRO A 494 -14.93 19.32 23.56
C PRO A 494 -14.09 18.38 22.69
N GLY A 495 -14.53 18.04 21.47
CA GLY A 495 -13.73 17.25 20.55
C GLY A 495 -12.34 17.86 20.28
N PRO A 496 -11.27 17.05 20.13
CA PRO A 496 -9.90 17.54 19.92
C PRO A 496 -9.61 17.94 18.47
N TRP A 497 -10.49 17.61 17.53
CA TRP A 497 -10.38 17.94 16.11
C TRP A 497 -11.61 18.69 15.63
N ALA A 498 -11.40 19.65 14.75
CA ALA A 498 -12.42 20.47 14.13
C ALA A 498 -12.52 20.17 12.63
N GLU A 499 -13.73 20.28 12.09
CA GLU A 499 -13.96 20.32 10.64
C GLU A 499 -14.54 21.69 10.25
N LEU A 500 -13.93 22.35 9.27
CA LEU A 500 -14.45 23.58 8.65
C LEU A 500 -14.83 23.25 7.21
N GLN A 501 -16.12 23.31 6.90
CA GLN A 501 -16.68 22.88 5.63
C GLN A 501 -17.21 24.07 4.83
N GLY A 502 -16.66 24.23 3.63
CA GLY A 502 -17.21 25.06 2.55
C GLY A 502 -18.01 24.23 1.56
N ASP A 503 -18.32 24.84 0.41
CA ASP A 503 -19.03 24.14 -0.67
C ASP A 503 -18.10 23.19 -1.43
N ARG A 504 -16.80 23.49 -1.48
CA ARG A 504 -15.82 22.79 -2.32
C ARG A 504 -14.73 22.09 -1.53
N CYS A 505 -14.50 22.49 -0.28
CA CYS A 505 -13.43 21.95 0.55
C CYS A 505 -13.86 21.73 2.01
N VAL A 506 -13.28 20.72 2.67
CA VAL A 506 -13.31 20.56 4.13
C VAL A 506 -11.88 20.57 4.68
N LEU A 507 -11.63 21.41 5.67
CA LEU A 507 -10.39 21.42 6.43
C LEU A 507 -10.56 20.63 7.72
N THR A 508 -9.65 19.72 8.01
CA THR A 508 -9.57 19.01 9.28
C THR A 508 -8.31 19.42 10.03
N VAL A 509 -8.51 20.10 11.16
CA VAL A 509 -7.42 20.68 11.98
C VAL A 509 -7.65 20.42 13.47
N PRO A 510 -6.61 20.46 14.34
CA PRO A 510 -6.79 20.41 15.77
C PRO A 510 -7.72 21.51 16.26
N SER A 511 -8.63 21.20 17.17
CA SER A 511 -9.60 22.18 17.66
C SER A 511 -8.93 23.38 18.35
N SER A 512 -7.70 23.22 18.85
CA SER A 512 -6.92 24.29 19.46
C SER A 512 -6.69 25.48 18.52
N VAL A 513 -6.56 25.27 17.20
CA VAL A 513 -6.30 26.36 16.26
C VAL A 513 -7.57 27.11 15.83
N VAL A 514 -8.76 26.57 16.10
CA VAL A 514 -10.03 27.21 15.75
C VAL A 514 -10.74 27.85 16.95
N ARG A 515 -10.23 27.67 18.18
CA ARG A 515 -10.85 28.23 19.39
C ARG A 515 -10.95 29.77 19.35
N ASP A 516 -10.02 30.41 18.65
CA ASP A 516 -9.95 31.88 18.49
C ASP A 516 -10.29 32.34 17.05
N LEU A 517 -10.84 31.46 16.21
CA LEU A 517 -11.27 31.79 14.86
C LEU A 517 -12.66 32.45 14.93
N ASP A 518 -12.75 33.76 14.70
CA ASP A 518 -14.02 34.50 14.79
C ASP A 518 -14.87 34.46 13.51
N ASP A 519 -14.23 34.30 12.35
CA ASP A 519 -14.90 34.34 11.04
C ASP A 519 -14.46 33.15 10.15
N PRO A 520 -14.97 31.95 10.44
CA PRO A 520 -14.76 30.78 9.57
C PRO A 520 -15.49 30.88 8.23
N ASP A 521 -16.49 31.76 8.06
CA ASP A 521 -17.21 31.92 6.78
C ASP A 521 -16.32 32.58 5.75
N ALA A 522 -15.66 33.69 6.11
CA ALA A 522 -14.66 34.35 5.27
C ALA A 522 -13.49 33.40 4.93
N LEU A 523 -13.07 32.58 5.90
CA LEU A 523 -12.01 31.59 5.69
C LEU A 523 -12.43 30.53 4.66
N MET A 524 -13.60 29.92 4.84
CA MET A 524 -14.05 28.88 3.91
C MET A 524 -14.42 29.46 2.55
N SER A 525 -14.87 30.72 2.47
CA SER A 525 -15.03 31.41 1.19
C SER A 525 -13.71 31.57 0.42
N TYR A 526 -12.58 31.75 1.12
CA TYR A 526 -11.27 31.77 0.48
C TYR A 526 -10.90 30.39 -0.08
N TRP A 527 -11.08 29.33 0.72
CA TRP A 527 -10.77 27.96 0.27
C TRP A 527 -11.68 27.50 -0.87
N ASP A 528 -12.96 27.85 -0.86
CA ASP A 528 -13.87 27.61 -1.98
C ASP A 528 -13.41 28.33 -3.25
N ALA A 529 -12.90 29.57 -3.13
CA ALA A 529 -12.34 30.32 -4.25
C ALA A 529 -11.04 29.70 -4.80
N VAL A 530 -10.16 29.19 -3.93
CA VAL A 530 -8.97 28.41 -4.32
C VAL A 530 -9.37 27.19 -5.16
N MET A 531 -10.37 26.44 -4.71
CA MET A 531 -10.90 25.29 -5.46
C MET A 531 -11.51 25.70 -6.80
N ASP A 532 -12.27 26.79 -6.85
CA ASP A 532 -12.80 27.34 -8.10
C ASP A 532 -11.70 27.75 -9.08
N ALA A 533 -10.65 28.40 -8.59
CA ALA A 533 -9.50 28.77 -9.42
C ALA A 533 -8.79 27.54 -9.98
N ALA A 534 -8.65 26.45 -9.21
CA ALA A 534 -8.08 25.20 -9.72
C ALA A 534 -8.95 24.65 -10.87
N ALA A 535 -10.27 24.65 -10.68
CA ALA A 535 -11.20 24.18 -11.72
C ALA A 535 -11.12 25.05 -12.99
N ASP A 536 -11.03 26.37 -12.84
CA ASP A 536 -10.91 27.31 -13.94
C ASP A 536 -9.59 27.14 -14.71
N LEU A 537 -8.47 26.96 -13.99
CA LEU A 537 -7.17 26.73 -14.61
C LEU A 537 -7.21 25.49 -15.49
N TYR A 538 -7.61 24.35 -14.91
CA TYR A 538 -7.63 23.05 -15.60
C TYR A 538 -8.85 22.87 -16.51
N ALA A 539 -9.70 23.89 -16.65
CA ALA A 539 -10.89 23.90 -17.50
C ALA A 539 -11.88 22.75 -17.20
N ILE A 540 -12.00 22.37 -15.93
CA ILE A 540 -12.96 21.37 -15.44
C ILE A 540 -14.19 22.06 -14.82
N PRO A 541 -15.33 21.36 -14.64
CA PRO A 541 -16.47 21.91 -13.94
C PRO A 541 -16.10 22.37 -12.53
N ARG A 542 -16.60 23.56 -12.15
CA ARG A 542 -16.49 24.04 -10.78
C ARG A 542 -17.27 23.11 -9.85
N GLU A 543 -18.52 22.78 -10.19
CA GLU A 543 -19.30 21.79 -9.45
C GLU A 543 -18.50 20.49 -9.31
N ARG A 544 -18.31 20.07 -8.05
CA ARG A 544 -17.50 18.89 -7.74
C ARG A 544 -18.41 17.73 -7.40
N ARG A 545 -17.95 16.54 -7.78
CA ARG A 545 -18.57 15.29 -7.35
C ARG A 545 -18.64 15.16 -5.83
N ARG A 546 -17.66 15.72 -5.10
CA ARG A 546 -17.58 15.80 -3.64
C ARG A 546 -16.65 16.95 -3.23
N GLN A 547 -16.69 17.38 -1.97
CA GLN A 547 -15.70 18.33 -1.47
C GLN A 547 -14.30 17.70 -1.42
N GLU A 548 -13.30 18.47 -1.80
CA GLU A 548 -11.88 18.18 -1.56
C GLU A 548 -11.59 18.25 -0.05
N ARG A 549 -10.56 17.57 0.45
CA ARG A 549 -10.27 17.55 1.89
C ARG A 549 -8.80 17.78 2.17
N TYR A 550 -8.51 18.60 3.18
CA TYR A 550 -7.19 18.66 3.82
C TYR A 550 -7.28 18.09 5.24
N CYS A 551 -6.26 17.34 5.63
CA CYS A 551 -6.10 16.85 6.99
C CYS A 551 -4.66 17.03 7.42
N VAL A 552 -4.46 17.74 8.53
CA VAL A 552 -3.14 17.77 9.17
C VAL A 552 -2.93 16.50 9.98
N ASP A 553 -1.69 16.07 10.13
CA ASP A 553 -1.28 14.88 10.86
C ASP A 553 0.06 15.15 11.56
N ARG A 554 0.25 14.54 12.73
CA ARG A 554 1.54 14.58 13.44
C ARG A 554 2.69 13.99 12.65
N GLN A 555 2.39 12.95 11.85
CA GLN A 555 3.37 12.32 11.00
C GLN A 555 2.65 11.71 9.81
N ILE A 556 3.03 12.18 8.63
CA ILE A 556 2.57 11.64 7.35
C ILE A 556 3.53 10.57 6.83
N SER A 557 3.05 9.80 5.87
CA SER A 557 3.68 8.61 5.29
C SER A 557 4.80 8.92 4.30
N ALA A 558 4.78 10.11 3.71
CA ALA A 558 5.75 10.56 2.72
C ALA A 558 5.87 12.09 2.68
N GLY A 559 7.08 12.58 2.37
CA GLY A 559 7.33 14.00 2.14
C GLY A 559 7.06 14.92 3.33
N TYR A 560 6.88 16.21 3.04
CA TYR A 560 6.44 17.23 4.00
C TYR A 560 4.93 17.46 3.92
N MET A 561 4.35 17.31 2.73
CA MET A 561 2.93 17.20 2.44
C MET A 561 2.79 16.15 1.32
N HIS A 562 1.59 15.58 1.15
CA HIS A 562 1.29 14.80 -0.05
C HIS A 562 -0.19 14.88 -0.43
N SER A 563 -0.42 14.81 -1.73
CA SER A 563 -1.74 14.73 -2.35
C SER A 563 -2.49 13.44 -2.02
N GLY A 564 -3.79 13.42 -2.29
CA GLY A 564 -4.69 12.34 -1.93
C GLY A 564 -6.06 12.83 -1.51
N TYR A 565 -6.85 11.93 -0.93
CA TYR A 565 -8.14 12.24 -0.33
C TYR A 565 -8.19 11.70 1.11
N PRO A 566 -7.83 12.51 2.12
CA PRO A 566 -7.52 13.94 2.04
C PRO A 566 -6.09 14.20 1.53
N ILE A 567 -5.82 15.45 1.17
CA ILE A 567 -4.46 15.98 1.11
C ILE A 567 -3.92 16.02 2.54
N MET A 568 -2.78 15.38 2.76
CA MET A 568 -2.17 15.20 4.08
C MET A 568 -1.01 16.17 4.28
N THR A 569 -0.97 16.83 5.43
CA THR A 569 0.12 17.76 5.79
C THR A 569 0.60 17.51 7.21
N GLY A 570 1.76 18.04 7.58
CA GLY A 570 2.18 18.12 8.99
C GLY A 570 1.22 18.96 9.85
N ASP A 571 1.19 18.70 11.16
CA ASP A 571 0.42 19.48 12.14
C ASP A 571 1.06 20.84 12.49
N ASP A 572 2.31 21.06 12.08
CA ASP A 572 3.03 22.33 12.18
C ASP A 572 2.37 23.46 11.37
N VAL A 573 1.66 23.13 10.29
CA VAL A 573 0.95 24.10 9.44
C VAL A 573 -0.51 24.32 9.82
N ALA A 574 -1.01 23.69 10.89
CA ALA A 574 -2.42 23.78 11.28
C ALA A 574 -2.92 25.23 11.47
N LYS A 575 -2.10 26.11 12.05
CA LYS A 575 -2.43 27.54 12.21
C LYS A 575 -2.49 28.28 10.87
N THR A 576 -1.60 27.92 9.94
CA THR A 576 -1.55 28.50 8.60
C THR A 576 -2.85 28.22 7.83
N PHE A 577 -3.44 27.02 7.97
CA PHE A 577 -4.72 26.66 7.32
C PHE A 577 -5.90 27.55 7.71
N VAL A 578 -5.86 28.17 8.89
CA VAL A 578 -6.99 28.89 9.47
C VAL A 578 -6.75 30.40 9.63
N ASP A 579 -5.56 30.91 9.28
CA ASP A 579 -5.26 32.33 9.34
C ASP A 579 -5.30 32.96 7.94
N LEU A 580 -6.41 33.65 7.64
CA LEU A 580 -6.60 34.37 6.37
C LEU A 580 -5.51 35.41 6.07
N ARG A 581 -4.90 36.02 7.09
CA ARG A 581 -3.83 37.01 6.87
C ARG A 581 -2.60 36.30 6.31
N ILE A 582 -2.27 35.14 6.87
CA ILE A 582 -1.17 34.31 6.36
C ILE A 582 -1.51 33.82 4.95
N LEU A 583 -2.70 33.25 4.75
CA LEU A 583 -3.14 32.69 3.47
C LEU A 583 -3.19 33.72 2.33
N ARG A 584 -3.36 35.01 2.63
CA ARG A 584 -3.33 36.11 1.66
C ARG A 584 -1.94 36.76 1.49
N GLY A 585 -0.89 36.11 1.99
CA GLY A 585 0.50 36.54 1.79
C GLY A 585 0.96 37.71 2.68
N SER A 586 0.14 38.21 3.61
CA SER A 586 0.49 39.39 4.42
C SER A 586 1.53 39.15 5.53
N SER A 587 1.98 37.91 5.70
CA SER A 587 2.92 37.49 6.76
C SER A 587 4.32 37.12 6.25
N GLY A 588 4.52 37.06 4.92
CA GLY A 588 5.75 36.51 4.31
C GLY A 588 5.89 34.98 4.40
N ILE A 589 4.96 34.27 5.06
CA ILE A 589 4.89 32.81 5.07
C ILE A 589 4.32 32.33 3.73
N LYS A 590 4.99 31.36 3.11
CA LYS A 590 4.66 30.87 1.76
C LYS A 590 3.65 29.73 1.82
N THR A 591 2.60 29.80 1.02
CA THR A 591 1.49 28.82 0.93
C THR A 591 1.62 27.84 -0.23
N TRP A 592 2.73 27.92 -0.98
CA TRP A 592 3.03 27.08 -2.15
C TRP A 592 2.67 25.61 -1.96
N GLY A 593 3.03 25.02 -0.82
CA GLY A 593 2.77 23.60 -0.52
C GLY A 593 1.28 23.22 -0.61
N PHE A 594 0.37 24.08 -0.15
CA PHE A 594 -1.07 23.78 -0.19
C PHE A 594 -1.60 23.68 -1.62
N TYR A 595 -1.15 24.59 -2.48
CA TYR A 595 -1.53 24.60 -3.90
C TYR A 595 -0.79 23.51 -4.70
N HIS A 596 0.46 23.23 -4.35
CA HIS A 596 1.26 22.16 -4.95
C HIS A 596 0.57 20.81 -4.80
N GLU A 597 0.11 20.46 -3.59
CA GLU A 597 -0.61 19.21 -3.37
C GLU A 597 -2.00 19.18 -4.03
N LEU A 598 -2.70 20.32 -4.07
CA LEU A 598 -3.96 20.41 -4.81
C LEU A 598 -3.74 20.23 -6.31
N GLY A 599 -2.64 20.76 -6.84
CA GLY A 599 -2.23 20.60 -8.22
C GLY A 599 -2.00 19.13 -8.59
N HIS A 600 -1.43 18.33 -7.69
CA HIS A 600 -1.27 16.89 -7.89
C HIS A 600 -2.63 16.19 -8.07
N ASN A 601 -3.66 16.57 -7.30
CA ASN A 601 -5.02 16.03 -7.47
C ASN A 601 -5.68 16.41 -8.82
N HIS A 602 -5.13 17.40 -9.54
CA HIS A 602 -5.62 17.83 -10.85
C HIS A 602 -4.71 17.43 -12.02
N GLN A 603 -3.57 16.79 -11.74
CA GLN A 603 -2.61 16.36 -12.75
C GLN A 603 -3.21 15.28 -13.67
N LYS A 604 -2.99 15.38 -14.99
CA LYS A 604 -3.52 14.41 -15.96
C LYS A 604 -2.39 13.75 -16.78
N PRO A 605 -2.42 12.41 -16.96
CA PRO A 605 -1.44 11.70 -17.79
C PRO A 605 -1.35 12.20 -19.24
N ALA A 606 -2.43 12.79 -19.77
CA ALA A 606 -2.50 13.27 -21.16
C ALA A 606 -1.53 14.44 -21.46
N TRP A 607 -1.09 15.18 -20.44
CA TRP A 607 -0.15 16.30 -20.61
C TRP A 607 0.99 16.30 -19.58
N SER A 608 1.11 15.23 -18.79
CA SER A 608 2.24 14.98 -17.89
C SER A 608 3.04 13.77 -18.40
N TRP A 609 4.22 14.03 -18.96
CA TRP A 609 5.17 13.01 -19.43
C TRP A 609 6.25 12.69 -18.39
N ASP A 610 7.18 11.78 -18.70
CA ASP A 610 8.29 11.45 -17.80
C ASP A 610 9.07 12.71 -17.36
N GLY A 611 9.37 12.81 -16.07
CA GLY A 611 9.93 13.99 -15.43
C GLY A 611 8.94 15.11 -15.06
N CYS A 612 7.67 15.06 -15.50
CA CYS A 612 6.67 16.08 -15.14
C CYS A 612 5.94 15.85 -13.80
N GLY A 613 6.25 14.76 -13.09
CA GLY A 613 5.54 14.34 -11.87
C GLY A 613 5.43 15.46 -10.84
N GLU A 614 6.53 16.16 -10.57
CA GLU A 614 6.64 17.30 -9.64
C GLU A 614 6.74 18.65 -10.38
N VAL A 615 6.23 18.72 -11.61
CA VAL A 615 6.32 19.91 -12.46
C VAL A 615 4.94 20.45 -12.79
N THR A 616 4.07 19.62 -13.37
CA THR A 616 2.82 20.10 -13.94
C THR A 616 1.74 20.36 -12.87
N ASN A 617 1.87 19.75 -11.70
CA ASN A 617 1.11 20.11 -10.50
C ASN A 617 1.37 21.56 -10.07
N ASN A 618 2.60 22.06 -10.26
CA ASN A 618 2.96 23.43 -9.92
C ASN A 618 2.32 24.49 -10.83
N PHE A 619 1.59 24.11 -11.88
CA PHE A 619 0.75 25.07 -12.60
C PHE A 619 -0.26 25.72 -11.65
N PHE A 620 -0.89 24.94 -10.77
CA PHE A 620 -1.78 25.52 -9.78
C PHE A 620 -1.04 26.22 -8.64
N ALA A 621 0.16 25.78 -8.28
CA ALA A 621 0.98 26.51 -7.31
C ALA A 621 1.31 27.93 -7.77
N LEU A 622 1.77 28.07 -9.03
CA LEU A 622 2.03 29.37 -9.65
C LEU A 622 0.74 30.20 -9.79
N TYR A 623 -0.35 29.60 -10.26
CA TYR A 623 -1.61 30.30 -10.49
C TYR A 623 -2.26 30.77 -9.18
N GLY A 624 -2.29 29.91 -8.17
CA GLY A 624 -2.83 30.21 -6.85
C GLY A 624 -2.04 31.30 -6.14
N ASP A 625 -0.70 31.26 -6.20
CA ASP A 625 0.15 32.31 -5.64
C ASP A 625 -0.17 33.68 -6.27
N GLU A 626 -0.33 33.75 -7.60
CA GLU A 626 -0.68 35.00 -8.28
C GLU A 626 -2.05 35.53 -7.87
N LEU A 627 -3.06 34.66 -7.78
CA LEU A 627 -4.43 35.07 -7.50
C LEU A 627 -4.67 35.43 -6.04
N PHE A 628 -4.06 34.68 -5.12
CA PHE A 628 -4.45 34.72 -3.71
C PHE A 628 -3.38 35.30 -2.79
N ASN A 629 -2.10 35.24 -3.19
CA ASN A 629 -0.97 35.70 -2.38
C ASN A 629 -0.34 37.01 -2.85
N GLY A 630 -0.90 37.62 -3.91
CA GLY A 630 -0.38 38.87 -4.47
C GLY A 630 1.00 38.72 -5.11
N VAL A 631 1.39 37.49 -5.47
CA VAL A 631 2.63 37.20 -6.17
C VAL A 631 2.53 37.73 -7.60
N LYS A 632 3.54 38.46 -8.06
CA LYS A 632 3.62 38.92 -9.44
C LYS A 632 4.22 37.83 -10.32
N SER A 633 4.08 37.95 -11.64
CA SER A 633 4.63 37.02 -12.63
C SER A 633 6.16 36.93 -12.65
N ASP A 634 6.88 37.76 -11.88
CA ASP A 634 8.32 37.60 -11.63
C ASP A 634 8.62 36.43 -10.65
N TYR A 635 7.64 36.04 -9.84
CA TYR A 635 7.70 35.05 -8.77
C TYR A 635 8.76 35.30 -7.69
N VAL A 636 9.19 36.56 -7.49
CA VAL A 636 10.22 36.93 -6.49
C VAL A 636 9.86 36.45 -5.08
N ASN A 637 8.58 36.58 -4.71
CA ASN A 637 8.08 36.24 -3.37
C ASN A 637 7.39 34.87 -3.30
N SER A 638 7.49 34.05 -4.36
CA SER A 638 6.96 32.68 -4.43
C SER A 638 8.01 31.66 -3.96
N HIS A 639 8.09 30.44 -4.49
CA HIS A 639 9.06 29.44 -4.04
C HIS A 639 10.53 29.89 -4.29
N PRO A 640 11.46 29.75 -3.32
CA PRO A 640 12.85 30.24 -3.47
C PRO A 640 13.59 29.67 -4.70
N ALA A 641 13.32 28.41 -5.06
CA ALA A 641 13.96 27.77 -6.21
C ALA A 641 13.52 28.36 -7.57
N ILE A 642 12.41 29.11 -7.61
CA ILE A 642 11.94 29.80 -8.81
C ILE A 642 12.13 31.32 -8.72
N ALA A 643 12.81 31.85 -7.70
CA ALA A 643 13.12 33.28 -7.67
C ALA A 643 13.97 33.67 -8.90
N PRO A 644 13.87 34.91 -9.42
CA PRO A 644 14.58 35.32 -10.65
C PRO A 644 16.08 35.00 -10.65
N ASP A 645 16.79 35.27 -9.55
CA ASP A 645 18.22 34.97 -9.44
C ASP A 645 18.53 33.46 -9.46
N ALA A 646 17.65 32.65 -8.87
CA ALA A 646 17.77 31.20 -8.89
C ALA A 646 17.54 30.65 -10.31
N ARG A 647 16.48 31.12 -11.00
CA ARG A 647 16.20 30.75 -12.39
C ARG A 647 17.32 31.19 -13.32
N LYS A 648 17.86 32.40 -13.16
CA LYS A 648 19.00 32.88 -13.96
C LYS A 648 20.22 31.96 -13.84
N LYS A 649 20.61 31.61 -12.60
CA LYS A 649 21.71 30.67 -12.35
C LYS A 649 21.46 29.29 -12.96
N LEU A 650 20.23 28.80 -12.80
CA LEU A 650 19.78 27.52 -13.37
C LEU A 650 19.90 27.52 -14.90
N LEU A 651 19.33 28.54 -15.57
CA LEU A 651 19.34 28.66 -17.02
C LEU A 651 20.77 28.74 -17.57
N THR A 652 21.64 29.56 -16.93
CA THR A 652 23.05 29.65 -17.32
C THR A 652 23.74 28.29 -17.26
N ALA A 653 23.56 27.53 -16.17
CA ALA A 653 24.18 26.21 -16.02
C ALA A 653 23.59 25.18 -17.00
N TYR A 654 22.27 25.18 -17.18
CA TYR A 654 21.57 24.22 -18.04
C TYR A 654 21.97 24.37 -19.52
N PHE A 655 21.99 25.61 -20.03
CA PHE A 655 22.38 25.86 -21.42
C PHE A 655 23.89 25.74 -21.64
N ALA A 656 24.73 26.07 -20.65
CA ALA A 656 26.18 25.79 -20.74
C ALA A 656 26.49 24.29 -20.86
N ALA A 657 25.61 23.42 -20.32
CA ALA A 657 25.71 21.96 -20.45
C ALA A 657 25.09 21.42 -21.75
N GLY A 658 24.60 22.27 -22.66
CA GLY A 658 23.99 21.87 -23.93
C GLY A 658 22.52 21.44 -23.82
N ALA A 659 21.79 21.93 -22.81
CA ALA A 659 20.37 21.62 -22.56
C ALA A 659 20.02 20.12 -22.55
N PRO A 660 20.68 19.28 -21.73
CA PRO A 660 20.45 17.85 -21.73
C PRO A 660 19.07 17.50 -21.19
N TYR A 661 18.23 16.86 -22.01
CA TYR A 661 16.86 16.49 -21.65
C TYR A 661 16.77 15.56 -20.42
N GLU A 662 17.74 14.67 -20.21
CA GLU A 662 17.77 13.85 -18.98
C GLU A 662 17.95 14.70 -17.71
N LYS A 663 18.66 15.83 -17.80
CA LYS A 663 18.74 16.80 -16.70
C LYS A 663 17.42 17.55 -16.53
N TRP A 664 16.73 17.88 -17.62
CA TRP A 664 15.38 18.46 -17.56
C TRP A 664 14.41 17.53 -16.80
N LYS A 665 14.41 16.23 -17.13
CA LYS A 665 13.50 15.25 -16.50
C LYS A 665 13.80 15.00 -15.03
N SER A 666 15.07 15.03 -14.64
CA SER A 666 15.49 14.72 -13.26
C SER A 666 15.44 15.89 -12.29
N ASP A 667 15.16 17.11 -12.77
CA ASP A 667 15.16 18.33 -11.96
C ASP A 667 13.85 19.13 -12.16
N PRO A 668 12.90 19.00 -11.22
CA PRO A 668 11.58 19.61 -11.35
C PRO A 668 11.59 21.12 -11.55
N PHE A 669 12.56 21.85 -10.94
CA PHE A 669 12.63 23.30 -11.09
C PHE A 669 13.25 23.72 -12.43
N THR A 670 14.13 22.89 -12.99
CA THR A 670 14.59 23.07 -14.38
C THR A 670 13.42 22.91 -15.35
N ALA A 671 12.65 21.83 -15.20
CA ALA A 671 11.48 21.59 -16.03
C ALA A 671 10.37 22.64 -15.83
N LEU A 672 10.12 23.08 -14.59
CA LEU A 672 9.14 24.12 -14.31
C LEU A 672 9.52 25.47 -14.93
N THR A 673 10.82 25.78 -15.02
CA THR A 673 11.30 27.02 -15.63
C THR A 673 10.90 27.13 -17.11
N PHE A 674 10.86 26.02 -17.85
CA PHE A 674 10.32 25.99 -19.22
C PHE A 674 8.87 26.48 -19.28
N PHE A 675 8.01 26.02 -18.37
CA PHE A 675 6.61 26.44 -18.31
C PHE A 675 6.43 27.86 -17.75
N ILE A 676 7.28 28.29 -16.82
CA ILE A 676 7.30 29.67 -16.31
C ILE A 676 7.54 30.66 -17.45
N GLN A 677 8.47 30.37 -18.37
CA GLN A 677 8.71 31.24 -19.53
C GLN A 677 7.48 31.37 -20.44
N LEU A 678 6.78 30.26 -20.70
CA LEU A 678 5.51 30.27 -21.44
C LEU A 678 4.44 31.10 -20.72
N ARG A 679 4.34 30.95 -19.40
CA ARG A 679 3.40 31.70 -18.56
C ARG A 679 3.70 33.21 -18.53
N GLN A 680 4.96 33.58 -18.38
CA GLN A 680 5.38 34.99 -18.32
C GLN A 680 5.12 35.72 -19.63
N GLU A 681 5.36 35.06 -20.76
CA GLU A 681 5.15 35.65 -22.08
C GLU A 681 3.67 35.71 -22.46
N PHE A 682 2.94 34.60 -22.30
CA PHE A 682 1.65 34.42 -22.98
C PHE A 682 0.41 34.47 -22.08
N GLY A 683 0.56 34.54 -20.76
CA GLY A 683 -0.61 34.50 -19.88
C GLY A 683 -1.01 33.08 -19.44
N TRP A 684 -2.00 32.99 -18.55
CA TRP A 684 -2.68 31.72 -18.22
C TRP A 684 -3.73 31.31 -19.26
N LYS A 685 -4.21 32.25 -20.10
CA LYS A 685 -5.29 31.99 -21.06
C LYS A 685 -4.96 30.86 -22.05
N PRO A 686 -3.75 30.78 -22.63
CA PRO A 686 -3.37 29.66 -23.49
C PRO A 686 -3.37 28.32 -22.77
N PHE A 687 -2.90 28.25 -21.50
CA PHE A 687 -2.96 27.02 -20.70
C PHE A 687 -4.39 26.53 -20.53
N GLN A 688 -5.31 27.42 -20.13
CA GLN A 688 -6.75 27.10 -20.00
C GLN A 688 -7.36 26.63 -21.33
N THR A 689 -6.96 27.21 -22.46
CA THR A 689 -7.40 26.77 -23.78
C THR A 689 -6.91 25.36 -24.08
N VAL A 690 -5.62 25.08 -23.86
CA VAL A 690 -5.02 23.76 -24.10
C VAL A 690 -5.63 22.69 -23.18
N PHE A 691 -5.82 22.98 -21.89
CA PHE A 691 -6.45 22.03 -20.97
C PHE A 691 -7.90 21.75 -21.35
N ARG A 692 -8.66 22.77 -21.76
CA ARG A 692 -10.02 22.56 -22.29
C ARG A 692 -10.02 21.63 -23.49
N GLU A 693 -9.07 21.78 -24.41
CA GLU A 693 -8.97 20.87 -25.55
C GLU A 693 -8.73 19.42 -25.09
N TYR A 694 -7.85 19.19 -24.11
CA TYR A 694 -7.61 17.85 -23.56
C TYR A 694 -8.84 17.27 -22.84
N GLU A 695 -9.55 18.07 -22.04
CA GLU A 695 -10.75 17.65 -21.32
C GLU A 695 -11.91 17.31 -22.27
N GLN A 696 -11.96 17.92 -23.46
CA GLN A 696 -12.96 17.61 -24.49
C GLN A 696 -12.63 16.35 -25.31
N LEU A 697 -11.40 15.82 -25.23
CA LEU A 697 -11.02 14.61 -25.94
C LEU A 697 -11.53 13.35 -25.22
N PRO A 698 -12.10 12.39 -25.97
CA PRO A 698 -12.31 11.05 -25.43
C PRO A 698 -11.00 10.46 -24.91
N VAL A 699 -11.01 9.80 -23.75
CA VAL A 699 -9.82 9.19 -23.12
C VAL A 699 -9.02 8.29 -24.08
N ARG A 700 -9.71 7.59 -25.00
CA ARG A 700 -9.06 6.72 -26.00
C ARG A 700 -8.15 7.47 -26.97
N GLU A 701 -8.38 8.78 -27.15
CA GLU A 701 -7.66 9.70 -28.04
C GLU A 701 -6.59 10.52 -27.29
N HIS A 702 -6.44 10.33 -25.98
CA HIS A 702 -5.35 10.96 -25.23
C HIS A 702 -3.99 10.41 -25.70
N PRO A 703 -2.94 11.26 -25.77
CA PRO A 703 -1.60 10.81 -26.08
C PRO A 703 -1.10 9.82 -25.02
N ARG A 704 -0.48 8.72 -25.45
CA ARG A 704 -0.11 7.58 -24.60
C ARG A 704 1.38 7.51 -24.36
N THR A 705 2.17 7.84 -25.37
CA THR A 705 3.64 7.87 -25.28
C THR A 705 4.13 9.28 -25.00
N ASP A 706 5.32 9.42 -24.43
CA ASP A 706 5.87 10.74 -24.15
C ASP A 706 6.13 11.56 -25.42
N THR A 707 6.56 10.91 -26.51
CA THR A 707 6.67 11.55 -27.82
C THR A 707 5.32 12.14 -28.28
N GLU A 708 4.22 11.40 -28.15
CA GLU A 708 2.89 11.92 -28.48
C GLU A 708 2.51 13.09 -27.57
N LYS A 709 2.85 13.04 -26.27
CA LYS A 709 2.55 14.13 -25.33
C LYS A 709 3.34 15.39 -25.66
N HIS A 710 4.63 15.27 -25.98
CA HIS A 710 5.48 16.39 -26.41
C HIS A 710 4.91 17.05 -27.66
N ASP A 711 4.61 16.25 -28.68
CA ASP A 711 4.05 16.72 -29.95
C ASP A 711 2.69 17.39 -29.74
N GLN A 712 1.78 16.76 -28.99
CA GLN A 712 0.46 17.33 -28.74
C GLN A 712 0.55 18.62 -27.93
N PHE A 713 1.42 18.71 -26.93
CA PHE A 713 1.62 19.97 -26.20
C PHE A 713 2.19 21.06 -27.11
N LEU A 714 3.25 20.77 -27.87
CA LEU A 714 3.84 21.69 -28.86
C LEU A 714 2.76 22.23 -29.80
N MET A 715 2.01 21.33 -30.44
CA MET A 715 1.01 21.67 -31.44
C MET A 715 -0.13 22.50 -30.86
N ARG A 716 -0.71 22.08 -29.72
CA ARG A 716 -1.86 22.76 -29.10
C ARG A 716 -1.46 24.12 -28.56
N PHE A 717 -0.35 24.20 -27.84
CA PHE A 717 0.10 25.44 -27.24
C PHE A 717 0.55 26.45 -28.31
N SER A 718 1.27 26.01 -29.35
CA SER A 718 1.65 26.86 -30.50
C SER A 718 0.42 27.50 -31.17
N ARG A 719 -0.63 26.70 -31.42
CA ARG A 719 -1.91 27.23 -31.95
C ARG A 719 -2.57 28.20 -30.99
N ALA A 720 -2.59 27.89 -29.69
CA ALA A 720 -3.21 28.74 -28.67
C ALA A 720 -2.55 30.11 -28.53
N VAL A 721 -1.24 30.21 -28.78
CA VAL A 721 -0.49 31.48 -28.73
C VAL A 721 -0.26 32.13 -30.10
N GLY A 722 -0.58 31.44 -31.19
CA GLY A 722 -0.34 31.91 -32.56
C GLY A 722 1.15 32.05 -32.91
N LYS A 723 2.02 31.23 -32.31
CA LYS A 723 3.48 31.23 -32.52
C LYS A 723 3.98 29.82 -32.73
N ASN A 724 5.03 29.67 -33.54
CA ASN A 724 5.75 28.42 -33.68
C ASN A 724 6.71 28.26 -32.49
N LEU A 725 6.38 27.33 -31.58
CA LEU A 725 7.21 26.99 -30.41
C LEU A 725 8.23 25.87 -30.69
N GLY A 726 8.33 25.39 -31.93
CA GLY A 726 9.30 24.37 -32.32
C GLY A 726 10.75 24.75 -31.94
N PRO A 727 11.22 25.98 -32.26
CA PRO A 727 12.55 26.44 -31.84
C PRO A 727 12.72 26.45 -30.31
N PHE A 728 11.69 26.80 -29.56
CA PHE A 728 11.72 26.81 -28.09
C PHE A 728 11.84 25.40 -27.50
N PHE A 729 11.11 24.42 -28.02
CA PHE A 729 11.26 23.01 -27.63
C PHE A 729 12.66 22.48 -27.92
N ALA A 730 13.18 22.78 -29.13
CA ALA A 730 14.53 22.39 -29.52
C ALA A 730 15.60 23.01 -28.61
N LEU A 731 15.45 24.30 -28.27
CA LEU A 731 16.35 25.01 -27.34
C LEU A 731 16.43 24.33 -25.98
N TRP A 732 15.30 23.87 -25.45
CA TRP A 732 15.24 23.16 -24.17
C TRP A 732 15.61 21.68 -24.24
N GLY A 733 15.94 21.17 -25.44
CA GLY A 733 16.28 19.77 -25.67
C GLY A 733 15.09 18.81 -25.60
N ILE A 734 13.85 19.32 -25.58
CA ILE A 734 12.65 18.48 -25.47
C ILE A 734 12.34 17.87 -26.84
N PRO A 735 12.35 16.53 -26.98
CA PRO A 735 12.21 15.88 -28.28
C PRO A 735 10.78 16.06 -28.82
N THR A 736 10.69 16.38 -30.11
CA THR A 736 9.43 16.45 -30.86
C THR A 736 9.64 15.77 -32.21
N THR A 737 8.58 15.28 -32.83
CA THR A 737 8.67 14.72 -34.18
C THR A 737 8.75 15.81 -35.23
N GLU A 738 9.29 15.46 -36.39
CA GLU A 738 9.32 16.36 -37.54
C GLU A 738 7.92 16.73 -38.01
N SER A 739 6.98 15.79 -37.98
CA SER A 739 5.58 16.04 -38.34
C SER A 739 4.93 17.09 -37.43
N ALA A 740 5.17 17.03 -36.12
CA ALA A 740 4.67 18.01 -35.18
C ALA A 740 5.24 19.41 -35.44
N ARG A 741 6.56 19.52 -35.67
CA ARG A 741 7.21 20.81 -36.03
C ARG A 741 6.67 21.38 -37.33
N GLN A 742 6.49 20.56 -38.36
CA GLN A 742 5.93 20.99 -39.64
C GLN A 742 4.49 21.48 -39.51
N SER A 743 3.69 20.87 -38.60
CA SER A 743 2.30 21.28 -38.41
C SER A 743 2.13 22.71 -37.84
N VAL A 744 3.19 23.28 -37.25
CA VAL A 744 3.19 24.63 -36.66
C VAL A 744 4.10 25.61 -37.40
N SER A 745 4.80 25.18 -38.46
CA SER A 745 5.84 25.97 -39.14
C SER A 745 5.33 27.23 -39.85
N ALA A 746 4.04 27.26 -40.20
CA ALA A 746 3.39 28.44 -40.80
C ALA A 746 3.18 29.59 -39.79
N LEU A 747 3.30 29.33 -38.49
CA LEU A 747 3.20 30.35 -37.45
C LEU A 747 4.54 31.10 -37.29
N PRO A 748 4.52 32.39 -36.89
CA PRO A 748 5.75 33.12 -36.61
C PRO A 748 6.55 32.47 -35.49
N GLU A 749 7.85 32.28 -35.69
CA GLU A 749 8.75 31.74 -34.66
C GLU A 749 8.80 32.63 -33.41
N TRP A 750 9.02 31.99 -32.27
CA TRP A 750 9.19 32.67 -30.99
C TRP A 750 10.30 32.01 -30.16
N THR A 751 11.08 32.86 -29.48
CA THR A 751 12.07 32.51 -28.47
C THR A 751 12.00 33.53 -27.33
N PRO A 752 12.24 33.12 -26.06
CA PRO A 752 12.06 33.99 -24.89
C PRO A 752 13.18 35.03 -24.73
N LEU A 753 12.80 36.24 -24.30
CA LEU A 753 13.70 37.38 -24.10
C LEU A 753 14.78 37.15 -23.03
N GLU A 754 14.47 36.42 -21.95
CA GLU A 754 15.42 36.15 -20.86
C GLU A 754 16.68 35.39 -21.31
N ILE A 755 16.61 34.70 -22.46
CA ILE A 755 17.73 33.96 -23.05
C ILE A 755 18.49 34.85 -24.04
N THR A 756 17.79 35.75 -24.74
CA THR A 756 18.41 36.64 -25.74
C THR A 756 19.30 37.71 -25.12
N ASP A 757 19.01 38.16 -23.90
CA ASP A 757 19.74 39.27 -23.24
C ASP A 757 20.93 38.82 -22.37
N GLY A 758 21.18 37.52 -22.20
CA GLY A 758 22.21 37.01 -21.29
C GLY A 758 22.98 35.76 -21.72
N VAL A 759 22.57 35.06 -22.79
CA VAL A 759 23.22 33.81 -23.24
C VAL A 759 23.43 33.77 -24.76
N ALA A 760 22.78 34.61 -25.55
CA ALA A 760 22.81 34.54 -27.01
C ALA A 760 23.95 35.37 -27.66
N LYS A 761 25.20 34.91 -27.52
CA LYS A 761 26.22 35.06 -28.59
C LYS A 761 27.17 33.87 -28.52
N ASN A 762 26.70 32.70 -28.95
CA ASN A 762 27.50 31.71 -29.67
C ASN A 762 26.59 30.56 -30.09
N SER A 763 26.78 30.08 -31.33
CA SER A 763 26.12 28.92 -31.95
C SER A 763 24.64 29.07 -32.40
N TYR A 764 24.43 29.88 -33.44
CA TYR A 764 23.57 29.46 -34.56
C TYR A 764 24.36 29.67 -35.86
N SER A 765 25.11 28.65 -36.25
CA SER A 765 25.57 28.48 -37.63
C SER A 765 24.96 27.18 -38.14
N HIS A 766 23.98 27.34 -39.03
CA HIS A 766 23.36 26.30 -39.84
C HIS A 766 24.43 25.51 -40.65
N PRO A 767 24.06 24.32 -41.13
CA PRO A 767 23.90 24.20 -42.58
C PRO A 767 22.43 24.13 -43.00
#